data_AF-K0XH89-F1
#
_entry.id   AF-K0XH89-F1
#
_cell.length_a   1.000
_cell.length_b   1.000
_cell.length_c   1.000
_cell.angle_alpha   90.00
_cell.angle_beta   90.00
_cell.angle_gamma   90.00
#
_symmetry.space_group_name_H-M   'P 1'
#
loop_
_entity.id
_entity.type
_entity.pdbx_description
1 polymer ?
#
loop_
_entity_poly.entity_id
_entity_poly.type
_entity_poly.pdbx_seq_one_letter_code
_entity_poly.pdbx_strand_id
1 'polypeptide(L)'
;MKSFISSLILTAALWVSIPMSAQRPMNERVHDKVATKEAPRIQFVGKKQGPNLFQSAAASVTADFSCQSAGSAVTVWEEDFDDGTDGWTFTNAEDFSWTVKKITSTTDPSRDFSTYDPDDVQSLYIEGPYQSFKRGIAMATSGQIDVPANAMLKGYIGFTQNMDDYCRLQISVSADAFETSEILWNSVDEDGEKPWRWHEFSVSLEKYSGQKIQIRFTYGPGKNDSFGTGGYMGDFAIDGLKITGVSTVEQVEAATGEVIAFADMSSGSPTAWQWSFPGGTPSTSTDQNPRVFYTRDGVYDVTLTVSNADGSDTKTRTGFVKVTGSAPLAQILPPATFRFSETRLPMVAPLVGVQYRDNSTNYPTSWEWTFDGVDPEPYARVTSHEENPIVGYSYMHKQGVSLRVENEHGESNDTVEVSVEYSGLITNLEPGDRAATFDLEDRGTFPGTNKLNITAYAEKFSKPSRPILVFGAYVYFVSASAASITDQIADVGVHLYTSENGLPGKKLDSMWWRVFELETPSGSSLTATEFEFDPTVIDDEFFIVVDGIPEKNDSVDVSFAMADFRDHGNTAYMLKDGEWRDVSTYFPAGANHTSYMIMPSIVHSVMSPMPVDREPLVVGKAAGTVKYPFYSIYGYETPIRSDAEWCRVVGKPNGLTLDTLQISYDRLPDGIEERVATLTVSDSISTYDIKVTQNVNGVSSIEKVTEEKASIYPSVFNSEFIVRVPENTRSISVLDEGGREVYRQHVDSQARLVTVDASAWAPGTYFIRVVGKHEITVVKGVKR
;
A
#
# COMPACT_ATOMS: atom_id res chain seq x y z
N MET A 1 -46.77 8.63 -8.33
CA MET A 1 -46.54 7.28 -7.77
C MET A 1 -45.05 6.98 -7.85
N LYS A 2 -44.31 7.34 -6.80
CA LYS A 2 -43.07 6.73 -6.29
C LYS A 2 -42.57 7.69 -5.20
N SER A 3 -42.36 7.09 -4.04
CA SER A 3 -42.16 7.71 -2.74
C SER A 3 -40.78 8.32 -2.65
N PHE A 4 -40.75 9.59 -2.24
CA PHE A 4 -39.59 10.27 -1.68
C PHE A 4 -39.08 9.49 -0.46
N ILE A 5 -37.79 9.18 -0.45
CA ILE A 5 -37.00 8.96 0.76
C ILE A 5 -35.86 9.97 0.66
N SER A 6 -35.94 11.03 1.46
CA SER A 6 -34.85 11.97 1.66
C SER A 6 -34.25 11.76 3.05
N SER A 7 -32.97 11.43 3.03
CA SER A 7 -31.89 12.10 3.77
C SER A 7 -31.87 12.00 5.30
N LEU A 8 -30.88 11.25 5.79
CA LEU A 8 -30.06 11.68 6.93
C LEU A 8 -28.60 11.24 6.69
N ILE A 9 -27.98 11.80 5.65
CA ILE A 9 -26.52 11.95 5.59
C ILE A 9 -26.27 13.42 5.83
N LEU A 10 -25.58 13.75 6.92
CA LEU A 10 -25.18 15.11 7.24
C LEU A 10 -24.02 15.49 6.32
N THR A 11 -24.31 15.85 5.06
CA THR A 11 -23.32 16.43 4.15
C THR A 11 -23.07 17.88 4.56
N ALA A 12 -22.09 18.07 5.45
CA ALA A 12 -21.43 19.36 5.57
C ALA A 12 -20.42 19.48 4.43
N ALA A 13 -20.88 19.95 3.26
CA ALA A 13 -19.99 20.49 2.24
C ALA A 13 -19.37 21.79 2.77
N LEU A 14 -18.29 21.66 3.55
CA LEU A 14 -17.50 22.77 4.04
C LEU A 14 -16.42 23.08 3.00
N TRP A 15 -16.47 24.32 2.52
CA TRP A 15 -15.56 24.92 1.57
C TRP A 15 -14.14 24.93 2.13
N VAL A 16 -13.28 24.03 1.67
CA VAL A 16 -11.83 24.13 1.91
C VAL A 16 -11.28 25.15 0.91
N SER A 17 -11.14 26.40 1.34
CA SER A 17 -10.43 27.42 0.58
C SER A 17 -8.93 27.17 0.65
N ILE A 18 -8.42 26.41 -0.32
CA ILE A 18 -6.98 26.25 -0.54
C ILE A 18 -6.51 27.41 -1.44
N PRO A 19 -5.56 28.25 -1.01
CA PRO A 19 -5.06 29.33 -1.84
C PRO A 19 -4.33 28.79 -3.09
N MET A 20 -4.76 29.23 -4.27
CA MET A 20 -4.03 29.04 -5.53
C MET A 20 -2.66 29.73 -5.46
N SER A 21 -1.61 29.04 -5.93
CA SER A 21 -0.32 29.62 -6.24
C SER A 21 -0.08 29.53 -7.75
N ALA A 22 0.30 30.65 -8.35
CA ALA A 22 0.72 30.74 -9.75
C ALA A 22 1.90 29.80 -10.05
N GLN A 23 1.95 29.31 -11.29
CA GLN A 23 3.07 28.58 -11.89
C GLN A 23 4.40 29.23 -11.48
N ARG A 24 5.26 28.48 -10.78
CA ARG A 24 6.61 28.94 -10.43
C ARG A 24 7.63 28.42 -11.44
N PRO A 25 8.43 29.29 -12.07
CA PRO A 25 9.69 28.88 -12.68
C PRO A 25 10.72 28.63 -11.57
N MET A 26 11.46 27.53 -11.66
CA MET A 26 12.47 27.15 -10.67
C MET A 26 13.80 27.85 -10.97
N ASN A 27 14.34 28.59 -9.99
CA ASN A 27 15.69 29.18 -10.02
C ASN A 27 16.64 28.42 -9.06
N GLU A 28 17.93 28.55 -9.37
CA GLU A 28 19.13 27.77 -8.98
C GLU A 28 19.40 27.41 -7.50
N ARG A 29 19.92 26.18 -7.36
CA ARG A 29 20.99 25.62 -6.49
C ARG A 29 21.13 26.03 -5.01
N VAL A 30 21.08 25.03 -4.14
CA VAL A 30 22.08 24.82 -3.05
C VAL A 30 22.34 23.32 -2.90
N HIS A 31 23.62 22.95 -2.91
CA HIS A 31 24.13 21.61 -2.60
C HIS A 31 24.02 21.32 -1.11
N ASP A 32 23.45 20.18 -0.73
CA ASP A 32 23.81 19.48 0.50
C ASP A 32 23.92 17.98 0.24
N LYS A 33 24.92 17.38 0.88
CA LYS A 33 25.42 16.01 0.70
C LYS A 33 24.54 14.97 1.44
N VAL A 34 24.77 13.69 1.09
CA VAL A 34 24.46 12.43 1.83
C VAL A 34 23.12 11.78 1.41
N ALA A 35 22.95 10.48 1.14
CA ALA A 35 23.77 9.24 1.17
C ALA A 35 23.32 8.31 0.03
N THR A 36 24.21 7.44 -0.45
CA THR A 36 23.95 6.39 -1.44
C THR A 36 23.09 5.26 -0.86
N LYS A 37 21.99 4.90 -1.53
CA LYS A 37 21.15 3.73 -1.22
C LYS A 37 21.24 2.74 -2.39
N GLU A 38 21.62 1.49 -2.09
CA GLU A 38 21.74 0.39 -3.04
C GLU A 38 20.38 -0.07 -3.59
N ALA A 39 20.38 -0.50 -4.86
CA ALA A 39 19.22 -1.02 -5.59
C ALA A 39 19.06 -2.55 -5.44
N PRO A 40 17.83 -3.09 -5.53
CA PRO A 40 17.51 -4.49 -5.23
C PRO A 40 17.96 -5.46 -6.34
N ARG A 41 18.50 -6.63 -5.96
CA ARG A 41 19.00 -7.67 -6.89
C ARG A 41 18.01 -8.83 -7.07
N ILE A 42 17.65 -9.13 -8.31
CA ILE A 42 16.76 -10.22 -8.75
C ILE A 42 17.51 -11.56 -8.79
N GLN A 43 16.86 -12.66 -8.37
CA GLN A 43 17.36 -14.04 -8.45
C GLN A 43 16.82 -14.76 -9.69
N PHE A 44 17.69 -15.50 -10.39
CA PHE A 44 17.31 -16.35 -11.54
C PHE A 44 17.25 -17.83 -11.16
N VAL A 45 16.17 -18.51 -11.58
CA VAL A 45 15.96 -19.96 -11.43
C VAL A 45 16.50 -20.68 -12.65
N GLY A 46 17.62 -21.40 -12.50
CA GLY A 46 18.23 -22.19 -13.57
C GLY A 46 17.43 -23.45 -13.93
N LYS A 47 17.16 -23.67 -15.22
CA LYS A 47 16.69 -24.96 -15.76
C LYS A 47 17.88 -25.85 -16.15
N LYS A 48 17.82 -27.11 -15.70
CA LYS A 48 18.77 -28.20 -15.97
C LYS A 48 19.00 -28.46 -17.47
N GLN A 49 20.27 -28.61 -17.85
CA GLN A 49 20.69 -29.34 -19.06
C GLN A 49 21.62 -30.51 -18.70
N GLY A 50 21.47 -31.62 -19.44
CA GLY A 50 22.17 -32.90 -19.24
C GLY A 50 23.61 -32.93 -19.77
N PRO A 51 24.31 -34.07 -19.59
CA PRO A 51 25.77 -34.09 -19.46
C PRO A 51 26.47 -34.20 -20.81
N ASN A 52 27.49 -33.37 -21.03
CA ASN A 52 28.55 -33.66 -22.00
C ASN A 52 29.82 -34.10 -21.26
N LEU A 53 30.30 -35.26 -21.68
CA LEU A 53 31.44 -36.01 -21.18
C LEU A 53 32.76 -35.30 -21.49
N PHE A 54 33.45 -34.83 -20.46
CA PHE A 54 34.91 -34.79 -20.42
C PHE A 54 35.36 -35.39 -19.08
N GLN A 55 35.84 -36.63 -19.14
CA GLN A 55 36.40 -37.33 -18.00
C GLN A 55 37.87 -36.92 -17.86
N SER A 56 38.15 -35.93 -17.01
CA SER A 56 39.49 -35.74 -16.45
C SER A 56 39.65 -36.67 -15.23
N ALA A 57 40.87 -37.10 -14.97
CA ALA A 57 41.19 -38.14 -14.00
C ALA A 57 40.67 -37.80 -12.59
N ALA A 58 40.04 -38.80 -11.97
CA ALA A 58 39.45 -38.76 -10.63
C ALA A 58 40.42 -38.24 -9.57
N ALA A 59 40.05 -37.13 -8.94
CA ALA A 59 40.68 -36.60 -7.73
C ALA A 59 39.65 -36.61 -6.60
N SER A 60 40.09 -36.93 -5.38
CA SER A 60 39.27 -36.78 -4.18
C SER A 60 38.83 -35.33 -4.00
N VAL A 61 37.52 -35.10 -3.79
CA VAL A 61 36.97 -33.77 -3.52
C VAL A 61 37.61 -33.19 -2.27
N THR A 62 37.92 -31.90 -2.28
CA THR A 62 38.34 -31.15 -1.08
C THR A 62 37.41 -29.97 -0.89
N ALA A 63 36.78 -29.88 0.28
CA ALA A 63 35.82 -28.85 0.63
C ALA A 63 36.54 -27.55 0.99
N ASP A 64 36.17 -26.45 0.33
CA ASP A 64 36.52 -25.11 0.78
C ASP A 64 35.46 -24.11 0.35
N PHE A 65 35.41 -22.96 1.02
CA PHE A 65 34.44 -21.92 0.68
C PHE A 65 34.90 -20.54 1.14
N SER A 66 34.27 -19.50 0.61
CA SER A 66 34.44 -18.12 1.08
C SER A 66 33.11 -17.38 0.91
N CYS A 67 33.12 -16.06 0.90
CA CYS A 67 31.97 -15.22 0.61
C CYS A 67 32.32 -14.17 -0.45
N GLN A 68 31.32 -13.67 -1.17
CA GLN A 68 31.45 -12.55 -2.10
C GLN A 68 31.10 -11.21 -1.41
N SER A 69 31.75 -10.90 -0.29
CA SER A 69 31.61 -9.60 0.40
C SER A 69 32.61 -8.57 -0.12
N ALA A 70 32.34 -7.28 0.10
CA ALA A 70 33.26 -6.20 -0.26
C ALA A 70 34.65 -6.44 0.37
N GLY A 71 35.68 -6.59 -0.46
CA GLY A 71 37.07 -6.87 -0.04
C GLY A 71 37.55 -8.33 -0.23
N SER A 72 36.67 -9.28 -0.53
CA SER A 72 37.03 -10.68 -0.85
C SER A 72 37.41 -10.91 -2.32
N ALA A 73 37.10 -9.94 -3.18
CA ALA A 73 37.30 -10.00 -4.62
C ALA A 73 38.77 -9.76 -4.97
N VAL A 74 39.39 -10.70 -5.70
CA VAL A 74 40.71 -10.50 -6.31
C VAL A 74 40.50 -10.20 -7.78
N THR A 75 40.88 -9.00 -8.22
CA THR A 75 40.93 -8.67 -9.65
C THR A 75 42.02 -9.51 -10.30
N VAL A 76 41.63 -10.37 -11.23
CA VAL A 76 42.56 -11.20 -12.02
C VAL A 76 42.80 -10.65 -13.41
N TRP A 77 41.89 -9.78 -13.86
CA TRP A 77 41.97 -9.07 -15.13
C TRP A 77 41.15 -7.79 -15.02
N GLU A 78 41.65 -6.71 -15.62
CA GLU A 78 40.99 -5.41 -15.69
C GLU A 78 41.21 -4.76 -17.05
N GLU A 79 40.28 -3.88 -17.42
CA GLU A 79 40.31 -3.06 -18.63
C GLU A 79 39.47 -1.79 -18.39
N ASP A 80 40.08 -0.63 -18.56
CA ASP A 80 39.48 0.70 -18.48
C ASP A 80 39.56 1.46 -19.83
N PHE A 81 40.23 0.90 -20.84
CA PHE A 81 40.46 1.53 -22.15
C PHE A 81 41.31 2.81 -22.13
N ASP A 82 41.90 3.18 -21.00
CA ASP A 82 42.70 4.40 -20.87
C ASP A 82 43.98 4.34 -21.71
N ASP A 83 44.59 3.16 -21.78
CA ASP A 83 45.77 2.87 -22.61
C ASP A 83 45.41 2.53 -24.08
N GLY A 84 44.14 2.66 -24.46
CA GLY A 84 43.66 2.42 -25.82
C GLY A 84 42.94 1.08 -25.95
N THR A 85 43.10 0.42 -27.11
CA THR A 85 42.33 -0.81 -27.44
C THR A 85 43.22 -1.98 -27.87
N ASP A 86 44.49 -1.94 -27.44
CA ASP A 86 45.45 -2.99 -27.75
C ASP A 86 44.98 -4.32 -27.14
N GLY A 87 44.93 -5.38 -27.96
CA GLY A 87 44.39 -6.69 -27.56
C GLY A 87 42.90 -6.89 -27.85
N TRP A 88 42.19 -5.86 -28.33
CA TRP A 88 40.82 -5.97 -28.80
C TRP A 88 40.74 -6.12 -30.32
N THR A 89 39.73 -6.86 -30.78
CA THR A 89 39.40 -7.03 -32.20
C THR A 89 38.04 -6.43 -32.49
N PHE A 90 37.99 -5.45 -33.41
CA PHE A 90 36.75 -4.76 -33.80
C PHE A 90 36.23 -5.22 -35.15
N THR A 91 34.92 -5.46 -35.22
CA THR A 91 34.15 -5.55 -36.47
C THR A 91 33.20 -4.37 -36.47
N ASN A 92 33.37 -3.41 -37.39
CA ASN A 92 32.55 -2.20 -37.45
C ASN A 92 31.52 -2.28 -38.56
N ALA A 93 30.41 -1.55 -38.39
CA ALA A 93 29.45 -1.33 -39.47
C ALA A 93 29.97 -0.24 -40.42
N GLU A 94 29.40 -0.16 -41.63
CA GLU A 94 29.80 0.84 -42.63
C GLU A 94 29.58 2.28 -42.13
N ASP A 95 28.50 2.51 -41.36
CA ASP A 95 28.05 3.84 -40.94
C ASP A 95 28.40 4.22 -39.49
N PHE A 96 28.84 3.25 -38.68
CA PHE A 96 29.20 3.49 -37.29
C PHE A 96 30.22 2.44 -36.80
N SER A 97 31.10 2.85 -35.91
CA SER A 97 32.22 2.06 -35.43
C SER A 97 32.40 2.21 -33.94
N TRP A 98 32.99 1.20 -33.30
CA TRP A 98 33.57 1.35 -31.97
C TRP A 98 34.72 2.36 -32.00
N THR A 99 34.74 3.25 -31.01
CA THR A 99 35.80 4.24 -30.79
C THR A 99 36.12 4.31 -29.30
N VAL A 100 37.18 5.01 -28.92
CA VAL A 100 37.42 5.42 -27.54
C VAL A 100 37.15 6.92 -27.42
N LYS A 101 36.49 7.33 -26.34
CA LYS A 101 36.06 8.71 -26.13
C LYS A 101 35.94 9.00 -24.64
N LYS A 102 36.51 10.13 -24.22
CA LYS A 102 36.24 10.67 -22.88
C LYS A 102 34.78 11.11 -22.78
N ILE A 103 34.01 10.44 -21.93
CA ILE A 103 32.61 10.78 -21.69
C ILE A 103 32.57 11.94 -20.69
N THR A 104 32.23 13.14 -21.16
CA THR A 104 32.14 14.34 -20.32
C THR A 104 30.89 15.13 -20.69
N SER A 105 30.36 15.91 -19.75
CA SER A 105 29.25 16.82 -20.00
C SER A 105 29.41 18.09 -19.18
N THR A 106 29.26 19.25 -19.84
CA THR A 106 29.37 20.56 -19.20
C THR A 106 28.13 20.95 -18.40
N THR A 107 26.99 20.30 -18.66
CA THR A 107 25.71 20.57 -18.01
C THR A 107 25.34 19.51 -16.98
N ASP A 108 25.90 18.30 -17.08
CA ASP A 108 25.65 17.18 -16.18
C ASP A 108 26.95 16.42 -15.87
N PRO A 109 27.70 16.84 -14.84
CA PRO A 109 28.95 16.20 -14.45
C PRO A 109 28.80 14.73 -14.07
N SER A 110 27.59 14.22 -13.79
CA SER A 110 27.38 12.80 -13.45
C SER A 110 27.58 11.85 -14.64
N ARG A 111 27.62 12.39 -15.87
CA ARG A 111 27.99 11.61 -17.07
C ARG A 111 29.48 11.30 -17.14
N ASP A 112 30.31 12.02 -16.38
CA ASP A 112 31.75 11.84 -16.39
C ASP A 112 32.12 10.56 -15.65
N PHE A 113 32.85 9.64 -16.31
CA PHE A 113 33.29 8.41 -15.65
C PHE A 113 34.30 8.72 -14.53
N SER A 114 34.91 9.90 -14.56
CA SER A 114 35.77 10.36 -13.46
C SER A 114 35.07 10.55 -12.11
N THR A 115 33.74 10.45 -12.08
CA THR A 115 32.97 10.33 -10.84
C THR A 115 33.13 8.96 -10.16
N TYR A 116 33.46 7.91 -10.91
CA TYR A 116 33.74 6.55 -10.44
C TYR A 116 35.23 6.26 -10.41
N ASP A 117 35.98 6.73 -11.41
CA ASP A 117 37.43 6.59 -11.50
C ASP A 117 38.12 7.94 -11.76
N PRO A 118 38.63 8.64 -10.72
CA PRO A 118 39.21 9.97 -10.86
C PRO A 118 40.35 10.10 -11.88
N ASP A 119 41.00 8.99 -12.23
CA ASP A 119 42.12 8.94 -13.16
C ASP A 119 41.68 8.66 -14.62
N ASP A 120 40.39 8.44 -14.87
CA ASP A 120 39.79 8.15 -16.18
C ASP A 120 40.24 9.11 -17.30
N VAL A 121 40.72 8.53 -18.39
CA VAL A 121 41.13 9.22 -19.62
C VAL A 121 40.07 9.06 -20.71
N GLN A 122 39.56 7.86 -20.94
CA GLN A 122 38.62 7.55 -22.02
C GLN A 122 37.91 6.19 -21.87
N SER A 123 36.66 6.13 -22.34
CA SER A 123 35.87 4.89 -22.34
C SER A 123 35.69 4.32 -23.74
N LEU A 124 35.45 3.01 -23.85
CA LEU A 124 35.00 2.40 -25.11
C LEU A 124 33.59 2.89 -25.44
N TYR A 125 33.37 3.39 -26.66
CA TYR A 125 32.14 4.08 -27.06
C TYR A 125 31.64 3.62 -28.42
N ILE A 126 30.32 3.59 -28.57
CA ILE A 126 29.65 3.43 -29.87
C ILE A 126 28.36 4.23 -29.89
N GLU A 127 28.04 4.81 -31.04
CA GLU A 127 26.79 5.54 -31.27
C GLU A 127 26.20 5.17 -32.63
N GLY A 128 24.97 4.69 -32.61
CA GLY A 128 24.22 4.40 -33.83
C GLY A 128 23.67 5.68 -34.49
N PRO A 129 23.58 5.72 -35.82
CA PRO A 129 23.09 6.89 -36.54
C PRO A 129 21.61 7.17 -36.25
N TYR A 130 21.23 8.46 -36.24
CA TYR A 130 19.83 8.93 -36.17
C TYR A 130 19.08 8.72 -37.50
N GLN A 131 19.22 7.55 -38.13
CA GLN A 131 18.71 7.28 -39.47
C GLN A 131 18.33 5.80 -39.64
N SER A 132 17.04 5.52 -39.76
CA SER A 132 16.47 4.16 -39.82
C SER A 132 16.92 3.28 -41.00
N PHE A 133 17.58 3.86 -42.00
CA PHE A 133 18.10 3.16 -43.18
C PHE A 133 19.60 2.81 -43.09
N LYS A 134 20.31 3.35 -42.10
CA LYS A 134 21.75 3.10 -41.88
C LYS A 134 21.91 2.06 -40.78
N ARG A 135 21.97 0.79 -41.20
CA ARG A 135 21.89 -0.38 -40.33
C ARG A 135 23.17 -1.19 -40.35
N GLY A 136 23.48 -1.84 -39.25
CA GLY A 136 24.65 -2.69 -39.14
C GLY A 136 24.78 -3.31 -37.75
N ILE A 137 25.76 -4.21 -37.64
CA ILE A 137 26.15 -4.82 -36.37
C ILE A 137 27.62 -4.53 -36.17
N ALA A 138 27.97 -4.03 -34.99
CA ALA A 138 29.35 -3.78 -34.61
C ALA A 138 29.73 -4.61 -33.38
N MET A 139 30.94 -5.16 -33.37
CA MET A 139 31.43 -6.04 -32.32
C MET A 139 32.82 -5.60 -31.84
N ALA A 140 33.05 -5.63 -30.54
CA ALA A 140 34.34 -5.50 -29.90
C ALA A 140 34.63 -6.78 -29.13
N THR A 141 35.68 -7.52 -29.49
CA THR A 141 36.02 -8.82 -28.87
C THR A 141 37.38 -8.72 -28.19
N SER A 142 37.44 -9.14 -26.92
CA SER A 142 38.67 -9.14 -26.12
C SER A 142 39.68 -10.19 -26.58
N GLY A 143 40.90 -10.08 -26.07
CA GLY A 143 41.86 -11.19 -26.03
C GLY A 143 41.40 -12.34 -25.12
N GLN A 144 42.23 -13.38 -24.99
CA GLN A 144 41.97 -14.51 -24.11
C GLN A 144 42.20 -14.13 -22.64
N ILE A 145 41.25 -14.44 -21.77
CA ILE A 145 41.26 -14.09 -20.35
C ILE A 145 41.09 -15.37 -19.51
N ASP A 146 41.93 -15.54 -18.49
CA ASP A 146 41.86 -16.66 -17.54
C ASP A 146 40.72 -16.44 -16.52
N VAL A 147 39.86 -17.46 -16.34
CA VAL A 147 38.71 -17.40 -15.44
C VAL A 147 38.99 -18.20 -14.16
N PRO A 148 39.17 -17.55 -13.00
CA PRO A 148 39.33 -18.25 -11.73
C PRO A 148 38.01 -18.88 -11.26
N ALA A 149 38.07 -19.71 -10.22
CA ALA A 149 36.88 -20.22 -9.57
C ALA A 149 36.00 -19.09 -9.01
N ASN A 150 34.68 -19.21 -9.19
CA ASN A 150 33.67 -18.21 -8.81
C ASN A 150 33.91 -16.82 -9.39
N ALA A 151 34.48 -16.75 -10.60
CA ALA A 151 34.74 -15.49 -11.25
C ALA A 151 33.44 -14.71 -11.53
N MET A 152 33.47 -13.40 -11.26
CA MET A 152 32.46 -12.44 -11.68
C MET A 152 33.08 -11.47 -12.68
N LEU A 153 32.42 -11.25 -13.81
CA LEU A 153 32.70 -10.11 -14.68
C LEU A 153 31.87 -8.92 -14.20
N LYS A 154 32.55 -7.82 -13.92
CA LYS A 154 31.97 -6.55 -13.48
C LYS A 154 32.40 -5.43 -14.40
N GLY A 155 31.66 -4.34 -14.40
CA GLY A 155 32.05 -3.10 -15.03
C GLY A 155 30.89 -2.13 -15.13
N TYR A 156 31.09 -1.07 -15.89
CA TYR A 156 30.11 -0.01 -16.07
C TYR A 156 29.72 0.12 -17.54
N ILE A 157 28.45 0.37 -17.78
CA ILE A 157 27.91 0.67 -19.11
C ILE A 157 27.13 1.97 -19.01
N GLY A 158 27.51 2.95 -19.80
CA GLY A 158 26.85 4.24 -19.90
C GLY A 158 25.78 4.25 -20.98
N PHE A 159 24.51 4.42 -20.60
CA PHE A 159 23.37 4.57 -21.51
C PHE A 159 22.15 5.19 -20.80
N THR A 160 21.21 5.77 -21.56
CA THR A 160 19.86 6.12 -21.07
C THR A 160 18.94 4.91 -21.10
N GLN A 161 17.68 5.05 -20.64
CA GLN A 161 16.60 4.21 -21.16
C GLN A 161 16.70 4.13 -22.70
N ASN A 162 17.15 2.99 -23.19
CA ASN A 162 17.29 2.70 -24.60
C ASN A 162 15.92 2.27 -25.15
N MET A 163 15.74 2.43 -26.46
CA MET A 163 14.58 1.84 -27.11
C MET A 163 14.95 0.42 -27.55
N ASP A 164 14.77 -0.58 -26.67
CA ASP A 164 15.01 -2.01 -26.97
C ASP A 164 14.28 -2.47 -28.23
N ASP A 165 13.21 -1.79 -28.65
CA ASP A 165 12.55 -2.05 -29.92
C ASP A 165 13.52 -2.00 -31.12
N TYR A 166 14.59 -1.19 -31.04
CA TYR A 166 15.40 -0.81 -32.19
C TYR A 166 16.89 -1.18 -32.06
N CYS A 167 17.53 -1.00 -30.90
CA CYS A 167 18.94 -1.33 -30.73
C CYS A 167 19.24 -1.93 -29.36
N ARG A 168 20.33 -2.68 -29.26
CA ARG A 168 20.83 -3.25 -27.99
C ARG A 168 22.33 -3.34 -27.94
N LEU A 169 22.85 -3.29 -26.72
CA LEU A 169 24.19 -3.77 -26.38
C LEU A 169 24.07 -5.15 -25.72
N GLN A 170 24.87 -6.10 -26.19
CA GLN A 170 24.97 -7.43 -25.61
C GLN A 170 26.40 -7.73 -25.20
N ILE A 171 26.56 -8.33 -24.02
CA ILE A 171 27.80 -8.93 -23.54
C ILE A 171 27.68 -10.44 -23.74
N SER A 172 28.58 -11.01 -24.52
CA SER A 172 28.66 -12.46 -24.73
C SER A 172 30.03 -13.00 -24.36
N VAL A 173 30.08 -14.27 -23.96
CA VAL A 173 31.31 -14.99 -23.62
C VAL A 173 31.44 -16.26 -24.44
N SER A 174 32.68 -16.64 -24.75
CA SER A 174 33.02 -17.87 -25.43
C SER A 174 34.36 -18.42 -24.95
N ALA A 175 34.48 -19.76 -24.89
CA ALA A 175 35.74 -20.46 -24.64
C ALA A 175 36.40 -21.02 -25.92
N ASP A 176 35.74 -20.88 -27.08
CA ASP A 176 36.10 -21.52 -28.36
C ASP A 176 36.10 -20.53 -29.53
N ALA A 177 36.54 -19.29 -29.28
CA ALA A 177 36.61 -18.22 -30.28
C ALA A 177 35.27 -17.92 -30.97
N PHE A 178 34.18 -18.04 -30.21
CA PHE A 178 32.79 -17.81 -30.62
C PHE A 178 32.27 -18.78 -31.68
N GLU A 179 32.79 -20.02 -31.74
CA GLU A 179 32.06 -21.13 -32.36
C GLU A 179 30.79 -21.43 -31.57
N THR A 180 30.87 -21.34 -30.24
CA THR A 180 29.74 -21.28 -29.32
C THR A 180 29.84 -20.06 -28.42
N SER A 181 28.71 -19.52 -28.01
CA SER A 181 28.68 -18.38 -27.09
C SER A 181 27.47 -18.39 -26.18
N GLU A 182 27.61 -17.71 -25.05
CA GLU A 182 26.55 -17.44 -24.09
C GLU A 182 26.41 -15.92 -23.93
N ILE A 183 25.17 -15.44 -23.91
CA ILE A 183 24.88 -14.03 -23.59
C ILE A 183 24.84 -13.91 -22.07
N LEU A 184 25.70 -13.07 -21.51
CA LEU A 184 25.79 -12.85 -20.07
C LEU A 184 24.91 -11.71 -19.58
N TRP A 185 24.80 -10.67 -20.40
CA TRP A 185 24.04 -9.45 -20.10
C TRP A 185 23.61 -8.81 -21.39
N ASN A 186 22.48 -8.11 -21.36
CA ASN A 186 22.10 -7.19 -22.41
C ASN A 186 21.37 -5.99 -21.84
N SER A 187 21.32 -4.92 -22.61
CA SER A 187 20.81 -3.61 -22.19
C SER A 187 19.30 -3.53 -21.91
N VAL A 188 18.61 -4.66 -21.77
CA VAL A 188 17.22 -4.78 -21.29
C VAL A 188 17.13 -5.42 -19.90
N ASP A 189 18.22 -6.07 -19.45
CA ASP A 189 18.29 -6.67 -18.11
C ASP A 189 18.29 -5.56 -17.04
N GLU A 190 18.51 -4.32 -17.46
CA GLU A 190 18.42 -3.10 -16.68
C GLU A 190 17.43 -2.15 -17.38
N ASP A 191 16.41 -1.72 -16.64
CA ASP A 191 15.61 -0.57 -17.04
C ASP A 191 16.51 0.67 -16.97
N GLY A 192 17.07 1.08 -18.12
CA GLY A 192 17.89 2.28 -18.18
C GLY A 192 17.13 3.48 -17.60
N GLU A 193 17.77 4.25 -16.72
CA GLU A 193 17.17 5.47 -16.17
C GLU A 193 17.23 6.64 -17.17
N LYS A 194 16.38 7.63 -16.92
CA LYS A 194 16.43 8.94 -17.59
C LYS A 194 16.76 9.99 -16.53
N PRO A 195 17.84 10.79 -16.69
CA PRO A 195 18.71 10.96 -17.88
C PRO A 195 19.82 9.89 -18.01
N TRP A 196 20.70 10.05 -19.02
CA TRP A 196 21.82 9.14 -19.33
C TRP A 196 22.72 8.99 -18.10
N ARG A 197 23.10 7.76 -17.75
CA ARG A 197 24.05 7.51 -16.65
C ARG A 197 24.87 6.25 -16.89
N TRP A 198 25.90 6.08 -16.07
CA TRP A 198 26.63 4.84 -15.92
C TRP A 198 25.84 3.85 -15.05
N HIS A 199 25.73 2.61 -15.51
CA HIS A 199 25.12 1.51 -14.79
C HIS A 199 26.18 0.45 -14.50
N GLU A 200 26.28 0.02 -13.24
CA GLU A 200 27.17 -1.05 -12.84
C GLU A 200 26.51 -2.40 -13.13
N PHE A 201 27.19 -3.27 -13.88
CA PHE A 201 26.76 -4.64 -14.11
C PHE A 201 27.70 -5.63 -13.42
N SER A 202 27.17 -6.79 -13.05
CA SER A 202 27.96 -7.87 -12.43
C SER A 202 27.35 -9.23 -12.79
N VAL A 203 28.05 -10.00 -13.63
CA VAL A 203 27.60 -11.30 -14.17
C VAL A 203 28.55 -12.43 -13.79
N SER A 204 27.98 -13.61 -13.53
CA SER A 204 28.77 -14.80 -13.16
C SER A 204 29.45 -15.42 -14.37
N LEU A 205 30.73 -15.81 -14.20
CA LEU A 205 31.51 -16.61 -15.14
C LEU A 205 31.76 -18.03 -14.63
N GLU A 206 31.02 -18.47 -13.61
CA GLU A 206 31.23 -19.75 -12.92
C GLU A 206 31.30 -20.96 -13.87
N LYS A 207 30.46 -20.99 -14.92
CA LYS A 207 30.47 -22.05 -15.95
C LYS A 207 31.81 -22.20 -16.67
N TYR A 208 32.61 -21.15 -16.69
CA TYR A 208 33.92 -21.08 -17.35
C TYR A 208 35.09 -21.17 -16.36
N SER A 209 34.84 -21.47 -15.09
CA SER A 209 35.87 -21.63 -14.07
C SER A 209 36.98 -22.59 -14.52
N GLY A 210 38.23 -22.12 -14.47
CA GLY A 210 39.42 -22.85 -14.88
C GLY A 210 39.66 -22.89 -16.39
N GLN A 211 38.85 -22.18 -17.19
CA GLN A 211 39.01 -22.07 -18.64
C GLN A 211 39.55 -20.69 -19.04
N LYS A 212 39.99 -20.57 -20.30
CA LYS A 212 40.24 -19.29 -20.95
C LYS A 212 39.05 -18.89 -21.81
N ILE A 213 38.61 -17.65 -21.69
CA ILE A 213 37.47 -17.11 -22.42
C ILE A 213 37.83 -15.87 -23.23
N GLN A 214 36.93 -15.48 -24.12
CA GLN A 214 36.88 -14.14 -24.71
C GLN A 214 35.51 -13.53 -24.42
N ILE A 215 35.48 -12.22 -24.18
CA ILE A 215 34.28 -11.42 -24.00
C ILE A 215 34.03 -10.63 -25.28
N ARG A 216 32.78 -10.49 -25.69
CA ARG A 216 32.37 -9.70 -26.85
C ARG A 216 31.23 -8.77 -26.50
N PHE A 217 31.44 -7.49 -26.77
CA PHE A 217 30.39 -6.48 -26.85
C PHE A 217 29.82 -6.44 -28.25
N THR A 218 28.50 -6.55 -28.38
CA THR A 218 27.80 -6.50 -29.67
C THR A 218 26.75 -5.41 -29.63
N TYR A 219 26.92 -4.40 -30.47
CA TYR A 219 25.90 -3.41 -30.78
C TYR A 219 25.10 -3.90 -31.99
N GLY A 220 23.80 -4.15 -31.79
CA GLY A 220 22.99 -4.86 -32.77
C GLY A 220 21.48 -4.62 -32.67
N PRO A 221 20.67 -5.44 -33.35
CA PRO A 221 19.22 -5.28 -33.45
C PRO A 221 18.50 -5.47 -32.12
N GLY A 222 17.55 -4.56 -31.86
CA GLY A 222 16.56 -4.65 -30.80
C GLY A 222 15.51 -5.76 -31.01
N LYS A 223 14.57 -5.91 -30.07
CA LYS A 223 13.57 -6.99 -30.06
C LYS A 223 12.56 -6.89 -31.20
N ASN A 224 12.26 -5.67 -31.64
CA ASN A 224 11.26 -5.39 -32.67
C ASN A 224 11.88 -5.02 -34.03
N ASP A 225 13.19 -5.22 -34.22
CA ASP A 225 13.83 -5.08 -35.54
C ASP A 225 13.59 -6.31 -36.43
N SER A 226 12.52 -6.23 -37.22
CA SER A 226 12.13 -7.26 -38.20
C SER A 226 13.19 -7.61 -39.25
N PHE A 227 14.24 -6.80 -39.42
CA PHE A 227 15.30 -7.03 -40.41
C PHE A 227 16.52 -7.74 -39.84
N GLY A 228 16.67 -7.78 -38.50
CA GLY A 228 17.79 -8.45 -37.84
C GLY A 228 19.16 -7.85 -38.15
N THR A 229 19.22 -6.57 -38.55
CA THR A 229 20.46 -5.91 -38.98
C THR A 229 20.91 -4.76 -38.09
N GLY A 230 20.11 -4.33 -37.10
CA GLY A 230 20.52 -3.38 -36.06
C GLY A 230 20.71 -1.95 -36.56
N GLY A 231 21.15 -1.06 -35.67
CA GLY A 231 21.49 0.32 -36.04
C GLY A 231 20.32 1.30 -35.97
N TYR A 232 19.89 1.63 -34.76
CA TYR A 232 19.04 2.79 -34.50
C TYR A 232 19.59 3.57 -33.31
N MET A 233 19.27 4.86 -33.27
CA MET A 233 19.57 5.87 -32.25
C MET A 233 19.83 5.35 -30.84
N GLY A 234 21.11 5.16 -30.50
CA GLY A 234 21.55 4.81 -29.16
C GLY A 234 23.06 4.96 -29.03
N ASP A 235 23.50 5.51 -27.91
CA ASP A 235 24.90 5.62 -27.53
C ASP A 235 25.19 4.74 -26.31
N PHE A 236 26.26 3.97 -26.38
CA PHE A 236 26.75 3.14 -25.28
C PHE A 236 28.21 3.47 -25.02
N ALA A 237 28.54 3.64 -23.74
CA ALA A 237 29.91 3.68 -23.25
C ALA A 237 30.17 2.47 -22.35
N ILE A 238 31.40 1.97 -22.29
CA ILE A 238 31.80 0.82 -21.47
C ILE A 238 33.14 1.14 -20.81
N ASP A 239 33.22 0.89 -19.51
CA ASP A 239 34.41 1.22 -18.71
C ASP A 239 34.52 0.37 -17.43
N GLY A 240 35.69 0.40 -16.79
CA GLY A 240 35.96 -0.20 -15.49
C GLY A 240 35.73 -1.71 -15.44
N LEU A 241 36.00 -2.42 -16.54
CA LEU A 241 35.78 -3.86 -16.65
C LEU A 241 36.76 -4.60 -15.74
N LYS A 242 36.24 -5.53 -14.95
CA LYS A 242 37.05 -6.35 -14.03
C LYS A 242 36.53 -7.78 -14.03
N ILE A 243 37.41 -8.75 -14.20
CA ILE A 243 37.13 -10.12 -13.78
C ILE A 243 37.70 -10.29 -12.38
N THR A 244 36.82 -10.63 -11.45
CA THR A 244 37.15 -10.83 -10.05
C THR A 244 36.94 -12.27 -9.66
N GLY A 245 37.94 -12.92 -9.06
CA GLY A 245 37.79 -14.20 -8.37
C GLY A 245 37.49 -14.00 -6.89
N VAL A 246 37.23 -15.10 -6.17
CA VAL A 246 37.05 -15.05 -4.71
C VAL A 246 38.34 -15.49 -4.01
N SER A 247 38.91 -14.62 -3.18
CA SER A 247 39.97 -15.00 -2.26
C SER A 247 39.43 -15.70 -1.03
N THR A 248 40.30 -16.45 -0.38
CA THR A 248 40.07 -17.04 0.93
C THR A 248 40.01 -15.92 1.98
N VAL A 249 38.81 -15.62 2.49
CA VAL A 249 38.62 -14.69 3.62
C VAL A 249 38.62 -15.48 4.93
N GLU A 250 39.14 -14.93 6.03
CA GLU A 250 39.14 -15.62 7.33
C GLU A 250 37.85 -15.39 8.14
N GLN A 251 37.23 -14.21 8.03
CA GLN A 251 35.98 -13.84 8.70
C GLN A 251 35.23 -12.75 7.91
N VAL A 252 33.90 -12.79 7.95
CA VAL A 252 32.97 -11.85 7.31
C VAL A 252 32.30 -11.02 8.38
N GLU A 253 32.29 -9.70 8.24
CA GLU A 253 31.47 -8.81 9.06
C GLU A 253 30.22 -8.42 8.28
N ALA A 254 29.06 -8.44 8.93
CA ALA A 254 27.76 -8.09 8.35
C ALA A 254 26.86 -7.39 9.37
N ALA A 255 25.98 -6.50 8.92
CA ALA A 255 24.92 -5.98 9.76
C ALA A 255 23.77 -7.00 9.90
N THR A 256 22.97 -6.90 10.97
CA THR A 256 21.72 -7.69 11.06
C THR A 256 20.84 -7.43 9.84
N GLY A 257 20.37 -8.49 9.18
CA GLY A 257 19.56 -8.42 7.96
C GLY A 257 20.34 -8.27 6.67
N GLU A 258 21.65 -8.02 6.73
CA GLU A 258 22.50 -7.98 5.55
C GLU A 258 22.65 -9.39 4.94
N VAL A 259 22.47 -9.49 3.63
CA VAL A 259 22.55 -10.76 2.91
C VAL A 259 24.00 -11.06 2.55
N ILE A 260 24.53 -12.13 3.13
CA ILE A 260 25.85 -12.67 2.84
C ILE A 260 25.74 -13.69 1.70
N ALA A 261 26.45 -13.47 0.60
CA ALA A 261 26.57 -14.41 -0.50
C ALA A 261 27.77 -15.33 -0.28
N PHE A 262 27.53 -16.62 -0.05
CA PHE A 262 28.59 -17.63 0.11
C PHE A 262 29.01 -18.18 -1.26
N ALA A 263 30.29 -18.54 -1.38
CA ALA A 263 30.88 -19.08 -2.59
C ALA A 263 31.62 -20.39 -2.32
N ASP A 264 31.32 -21.44 -3.08
CA ASP A 264 32.01 -22.72 -3.01
C ASP A 264 33.40 -22.64 -3.66
N MET A 265 34.47 -22.86 -2.90
CA MET A 265 35.85 -22.90 -3.41
C MET A 265 36.39 -24.34 -3.50
N SER A 266 35.51 -25.33 -3.43
CA SER A 266 35.90 -26.74 -3.41
C SER A 266 36.56 -27.19 -4.71
N SER A 267 37.50 -28.13 -4.60
CA SER A 267 38.21 -28.73 -5.73
C SER A 267 37.85 -30.20 -5.92
N GLY A 268 38.23 -30.81 -7.05
CA GLY A 268 37.94 -32.22 -7.35
C GLY A 268 36.55 -32.47 -7.97
N SER A 269 35.98 -31.46 -8.63
CA SER A 269 34.69 -31.55 -9.35
C SER A 269 33.53 -32.05 -8.47
N PRO A 270 33.16 -31.31 -7.41
CA PRO A 270 32.00 -31.64 -6.59
C PRO A 270 30.70 -31.68 -7.42
N THR A 271 29.77 -32.54 -7.04
CA THR A 271 28.46 -32.69 -7.71
C THR A 271 27.26 -32.46 -6.78
N ALA A 272 27.51 -32.31 -5.48
CA ALA A 272 26.49 -32.02 -4.46
C ALA A 272 27.09 -31.24 -3.29
N TRP A 273 26.30 -30.32 -2.73
CA TRP A 273 26.66 -29.42 -1.64
C TRP A 273 25.65 -29.54 -0.51
N GLN A 274 26.12 -29.41 0.72
CA GLN A 274 25.30 -29.33 1.92
C GLN A 274 25.91 -28.30 2.87
N TRP A 275 25.21 -27.17 3.01
CA TRP A 275 25.58 -26.08 3.88
C TRP A 275 24.83 -26.12 5.20
N SER A 276 25.47 -25.63 6.26
CA SER A 276 24.86 -25.33 7.56
C SER A 276 25.27 -23.94 8.04
N PHE A 277 24.26 -23.14 8.38
CA PHE A 277 24.33 -21.77 8.86
C PHE A 277 23.52 -21.65 10.17
N PRO A 278 24.02 -22.13 11.31
CA PRO A 278 23.32 -22.03 12.59
C PRO A 278 22.94 -20.57 12.89
N GLY A 279 21.65 -20.28 13.09
CA GLY A 279 21.15 -18.91 13.32
C GLY A 279 20.92 -18.08 12.05
N GLY A 280 21.33 -18.56 10.87
CA GLY A 280 21.09 -17.92 9.59
C GLY A 280 19.73 -18.28 9.00
N THR A 281 19.26 -17.44 8.07
CA THR A 281 18.06 -17.68 7.25
C THR A 281 18.45 -17.69 5.77
N PRO A 282 18.36 -18.85 5.07
CA PRO A 282 18.01 -20.18 5.60
C PRO A 282 19.14 -20.77 6.47
N SER A 283 18.80 -21.67 7.41
CA SER A 283 19.77 -22.30 8.32
C SER A 283 20.57 -23.45 7.69
N THR A 284 20.15 -23.91 6.51
CA THR A 284 20.85 -24.90 5.67
C THR A 284 20.55 -24.62 4.20
N SER A 285 21.44 -25.01 3.29
CA SER A 285 21.19 -24.97 1.85
C SER A 285 21.88 -26.12 1.11
N THR A 286 21.33 -26.51 -0.04
CA THR A 286 21.96 -27.44 -1.00
C THR A 286 22.46 -26.75 -2.26
N ASP A 287 22.27 -25.43 -2.34
CA ASP A 287 22.80 -24.63 -3.45
C ASP A 287 24.32 -24.58 -3.36
N GLN A 288 24.99 -24.54 -4.50
CA GLN A 288 26.44 -24.38 -4.55
C GLN A 288 26.87 -23.06 -3.89
N ASN A 289 26.16 -21.96 -4.18
CA ASN A 289 26.47 -20.61 -3.72
C ASN A 289 25.24 -19.96 -3.02
N PRO A 290 24.93 -20.30 -1.75
CA PRO A 290 23.73 -19.84 -1.06
C PRO A 290 23.84 -18.39 -0.59
N ARG A 291 22.67 -17.74 -0.45
CA ARG A 291 22.53 -16.41 0.18
C ARG A 291 21.87 -16.56 1.54
N VAL A 292 22.47 -15.97 2.57
CA VAL A 292 22.04 -16.13 3.96
C VAL A 292 22.15 -14.80 4.67
N PHE A 293 21.18 -14.47 5.51
CA PHE A 293 21.27 -13.33 6.44
C PHE A 293 21.01 -13.81 7.87
N TYR A 294 21.38 -12.97 8.83
CA TYR A 294 21.20 -13.21 10.25
C TYR A 294 20.42 -12.06 10.87
N THR A 295 19.43 -12.36 11.71
CA THR A 295 18.57 -11.34 12.35
C THR A 295 19.04 -10.99 13.76
N ARG A 296 20.07 -11.66 14.25
CA ARG A 296 20.63 -11.46 15.58
C ARG A 296 22.13 -11.32 15.50
N ASP A 297 22.61 -10.41 16.32
CA ASP A 297 23.97 -10.27 16.76
C ASP A 297 24.61 -11.59 17.13
N GLY A 298 25.86 -11.76 16.72
CA GLY A 298 26.61 -12.94 17.12
C GLY A 298 27.76 -13.28 16.21
N VAL A 299 28.44 -14.35 16.59
CA VAL A 299 29.51 -14.95 15.82
C VAL A 299 29.07 -16.37 15.48
N TYR A 300 29.02 -16.67 14.19
CA TYR A 300 28.42 -17.89 13.66
C TYR A 300 29.45 -18.73 12.90
N ASP A 301 29.42 -20.04 13.16
CA ASP A 301 30.18 -21.02 12.41
C ASP A 301 29.48 -21.34 11.08
N VAL A 302 30.25 -21.65 10.04
CA VAL A 302 29.70 -22.09 8.76
C VAL A 302 30.33 -23.42 8.37
N THR A 303 29.51 -24.36 7.92
CA THR A 303 29.96 -25.68 7.48
C THR A 303 29.47 -25.96 6.06
N LEU A 304 30.39 -26.38 5.19
CA LEU A 304 30.10 -26.91 3.86
C LEU A 304 30.57 -28.37 3.79
N THR A 305 29.69 -29.25 3.34
CA THR A 305 30.05 -30.61 2.91
C THR A 305 29.82 -30.73 1.41
N VAL A 306 30.83 -31.18 0.68
CA VAL A 306 30.76 -31.45 -0.76
C VAL A 306 30.99 -32.90 -1.06
N SER A 307 30.38 -33.42 -2.13
CA SER A 307 30.55 -34.80 -2.56
C SER A 307 30.51 -34.98 -4.07
N ASN A 308 31.22 -36.00 -4.54
CA ASN A 308 31.13 -36.53 -5.91
C ASN A 308 31.03 -38.08 -5.87
N ALA A 309 31.13 -38.73 -7.03
CA ALA A 309 31.05 -40.20 -7.11
C ALA A 309 32.17 -40.94 -6.35
N ASP A 310 33.29 -40.26 -6.08
CA ASP A 310 34.49 -40.85 -5.50
C ASP A 310 34.62 -40.59 -3.98
N GLY A 311 33.82 -39.68 -3.41
CA GLY A 311 33.80 -39.43 -1.96
C GLY A 311 33.15 -38.11 -1.56
N SER A 312 33.35 -37.75 -0.29
CA SER A 312 32.88 -36.49 0.30
C SER A 312 33.93 -35.88 1.21
N ASP A 313 33.93 -34.56 1.32
CA ASP A 313 34.76 -33.81 2.27
C ASP A 313 33.93 -32.72 2.95
N THR A 314 34.34 -32.33 4.17
CA THR A 314 33.63 -31.33 4.98
C THR A 314 34.60 -30.27 5.50
N LYS A 315 34.24 -29.01 5.27
CA LYS A 315 34.92 -27.84 5.81
C LYS A 315 34.02 -27.11 6.79
N THR A 316 34.51 -26.90 8.01
CA THR A 316 33.90 -25.98 8.97
C THR A 316 34.85 -24.81 9.20
N ARG A 317 34.32 -23.58 9.11
CA ARG A 317 35.02 -22.35 9.52
C ARG A 317 34.34 -21.81 10.76
N THR A 318 35.06 -21.83 11.88
CA THR A 318 34.56 -21.38 13.19
C THR A 318 34.58 -19.87 13.28
N GLY A 319 33.48 -19.27 13.74
CA GLY A 319 33.28 -17.83 13.84
C GLY A 319 33.45 -17.09 12.52
N PHE A 320 33.10 -17.75 11.42
CA PHE A 320 33.29 -17.23 10.08
C PHE A 320 32.44 -16.01 9.78
N VAL A 321 31.24 -15.90 10.37
CA VAL A 321 30.38 -14.72 10.22
C VAL A 321 30.27 -14.00 11.55
N LYS A 322 30.54 -12.70 11.57
CA LYS A 322 30.33 -11.81 12.70
C LYS A 322 29.26 -10.79 12.33
N VAL A 323 28.15 -10.84 13.05
CA VAL A 323 26.97 -10.00 12.82
C VAL A 323 26.89 -8.95 13.91
N THR A 324 26.78 -7.69 13.51
CA THR A 324 26.57 -6.55 14.42
C THR A 324 25.21 -5.92 14.18
N GLY A 325 24.43 -5.73 15.24
CA GLY A 325 23.17 -5.00 15.19
C GLY A 325 23.33 -3.50 15.41
N SER A 326 22.21 -2.80 15.31
CA SER A 326 22.05 -1.38 15.60
C SER A 326 20.75 -1.15 16.38
N ALA A 327 20.61 0.01 17.01
CA ALA A 327 19.35 0.34 17.69
C ALA A 327 18.17 0.31 16.70
N PRO A 328 16.98 -0.15 17.11
CA PRO A 328 15.82 -0.21 16.24
C PRO A 328 15.41 1.19 15.83
N LEU A 329 14.80 1.33 14.65
CA LEU A 329 14.12 2.57 14.24
C LEU A 329 12.62 2.30 14.22
N ALA A 330 11.92 2.86 15.21
CA ALA A 330 10.48 2.75 15.39
C ALA A 330 9.73 3.23 14.15
N GLN A 331 8.74 2.46 13.70
CA GLN A 331 7.84 2.89 12.64
C GLN A 331 6.45 2.27 12.82
N ILE A 332 5.44 3.11 13.00
CA ILE A 332 4.04 2.70 13.15
C ILE A 332 3.41 2.56 11.76
N LEU A 333 2.79 1.40 11.51
CA LEU A 333 1.88 1.22 10.39
C LEU A 333 0.43 1.28 10.90
N PRO A 334 -0.34 2.34 10.58
CA PRO A 334 -1.75 2.43 10.97
C PRO A 334 -2.61 1.37 10.26
N PRO A 335 -3.81 1.06 10.78
CA PRO A 335 -4.70 0.03 10.22
C PRO A 335 -5.09 0.26 8.74
N ALA A 336 -5.09 1.51 8.30
CA ALA A 336 -5.24 1.92 6.91
C ALA A 336 -4.31 3.11 6.63
N THR A 337 -3.76 3.20 5.41
CA THR A 337 -2.87 4.31 5.03
C THR A 337 -3.61 5.46 4.37
N PHE A 338 -4.80 5.22 3.80
CA PHE A 338 -5.66 6.31 3.35
C PHE A 338 -6.10 7.19 4.52
N ARG A 339 -6.40 8.45 4.21
CA ARG A 339 -6.59 9.54 5.18
C ARG A 339 -7.99 10.07 5.12
N PHE A 340 -8.49 10.58 6.23
CA PHE A 340 -9.71 11.38 6.24
C PHE A 340 -9.43 12.74 5.57
N SER A 341 -10.26 13.14 4.62
CA SER A 341 -9.95 14.28 3.73
C SER A 341 -9.79 15.61 4.47
N GLU A 342 -10.54 15.81 5.55
CA GLU A 342 -10.52 17.06 6.32
C GLU A 342 -9.26 17.22 7.17
N THR A 343 -8.79 16.12 7.78
CA THR A 343 -7.64 16.15 8.69
C THR A 343 -6.33 15.74 8.01
N ARG A 344 -6.40 15.06 6.87
CA ARG A 344 -5.28 14.38 6.19
C ARG A 344 -4.53 13.39 7.11
N LEU A 345 -5.21 12.87 8.13
CA LEU A 345 -4.68 11.83 9.02
C LEU A 345 -5.24 10.45 8.64
N PRO A 346 -4.50 9.35 8.84
CA PRO A 346 -5.00 7.98 8.64
C PRO A 346 -6.37 7.79 9.28
N MET A 347 -7.34 7.28 8.51
CA MET A 347 -8.72 7.12 9.00
C MET A 347 -8.92 5.72 9.57
N VAL A 348 -9.49 5.63 10.77
CA VAL A 348 -9.80 4.35 11.45
C VAL A 348 -11.22 4.33 12.01
N ALA A 349 -11.80 3.13 12.16
CA ALA A 349 -13.15 2.95 12.69
C ALA A 349 -13.22 3.11 14.23
N PRO A 350 -14.27 3.76 14.78
CA PRO A 350 -14.54 3.82 16.22
C PRO A 350 -15.22 2.54 16.75
N LEU A 351 -15.19 2.35 18.08
CA LEU A 351 -15.92 1.34 18.87
C LEU A 351 -15.64 -0.14 18.58
N VAL A 352 -14.82 -0.46 17.59
CA VAL A 352 -14.46 -1.81 17.19
C VAL A 352 -12.94 -1.95 17.09
N GLY A 353 -12.46 -3.19 17.26
CA GLY A 353 -11.03 -3.49 17.18
C GLY A 353 -10.45 -3.17 15.80
N VAL A 354 -9.43 -2.31 15.76
CA VAL A 354 -8.58 -2.03 14.61
C VAL A 354 -7.15 -2.45 14.92
N GLN A 355 -6.45 -3.05 13.95
CA GLN A 355 -5.12 -3.63 14.16
C GLN A 355 -4.02 -2.66 13.73
N TYR A 356 -3.14 -2.32 14.65
CA TYR A 356 -1.88 -1.62 14.36
C TYR A 356 -0.78 -2.63 14.09
N ARG A 357 0.21 -2.25 13.28
CA ARG A 357 1.35 -3.10 12.97
C ARG A 357 2.68 -2.39 13.20
N ASP A 358 3.64 -3.16 13.69
CA ASP A 358 5.03 -2.74 13.72
C ASP A 358 5.63 -2.82 12.30
N ASN A 359 6.27 -1.74 11.87
CA ASN A 359 7.10 -1.72 10.66
C ASN A 359 8.53 -1.25 10.98
N SER A 360 8.94 -1.33 12.24
CA SER A 360 10.25 -0.90 12.70
C SER A 360 11.38 -1.69 12.05
N THR A 361 12.54 -1.05 11.90
CA THR A 361 13.75 -1.68 11.31
C THR A 361 14.78 -2.01 12.40
N ASN A 362 15.83 -2.75 12.02
CA ASN A 362 16.90 -3.24 12.90
C ASN A 362 16.42 -4.17 14.04
N TYR A 363 15.43 -5.02 13.73
CA TYR A 363 15.02 -6.17 14.54
C TYR A 363 14.74 -5.84 16.02
N PRO A 364 13.65 -5.11 16.32
CA PRO A 364 13.24 -4.89 17.71
C PRO A 364 12.95 -6.22 18.42
N THR A 365 13.14 -6.23 19.73
CA THR A 365 12.91 -7.41 20.60
C THR A 365 11.84 -7.18 21.67
N SER A 366 11.36 -5.94 21.81
CA SER A 366 10.36 -5.52 22.78
C SER A 366 9.63 -4.28 22.25
N TRP A 367 8.33 -4.21 22.55
CA TRP A 367 7.39 -3.19 22.08
C TRP A 367 6.63 -2.61 23.27
N GLU A 368 6.36 -1.31 23.22
CA GLU A 368 5.48 -0.62 24.14
C GLU A 368 4.66 0.40 23.35
N TRP A 369 3.41 0.04 23.07
CA TRP A 369 2.43 0.89 22.44
C TRP A 369 1.69 1.73 23.47
N THR A 370 1.29 2.92 23.06
CA THR A 370 0.47 3.84 23.84
C THR A 370 -0.63 4.41 22.95
N PHE A 371 -1.87 4.33 23.41
CA PHE A 371 -3.06 4.81 22.69
C PHE A 371 -3.87 5.79 23.53
N ASP A 372 -4.24 6.91 22.92
CA ASP A 372 -5.22 7.85 23.47
C ASP A 372 -6.65 7.51 22.98
N GLY A 373 -7.68 7.84 23.76
CA GLY A 373 -9.08 7.74 23.34
C GLY A 373 -9.65 6.31 23.18
N VAL A 374 -8.91 5.29 23.60
CA VAL A 374 -9.34 3.87 23.58
C VAL A 374 -10.24 3.55 24.77
N ASP A 375 -9.94 4.10 25.94
CA ASP A 375 -10.70 3.84 27.17
C ASP A 375 -11.92 4.78 27.30
N PRO A 376 -13.03 4.35 27.93
CA PRO A 376 -14.16 5.22 28.26
C PRO A 376 -13.86 6.36 29.24
N GLU A 377 -12.76 6.29 30.00
CA GLU A 377 -12.28 7.39 30.82
C GLU A 377 -11.52 8.41 29.94
N PRO A 378 -11.95 9.70 29.91
CA PRO A 378 -11.52 10.68 28.90
C PRO A 378 -10.04 11.08 28.89
N TYR A 379 -9.20 10.46 29.72
CA TYR A 379 -7.75 10.70 29.81
C TYR A 379 -6.95 9.43 30.12
N ALA A 380 -7.60 8.26 30.11
CA ALA A 380 -6.89 7.01 30.33
C ALA A 380 -6.04 6.67 29.11
N ARG A 381 -4.78 6.33 29.40
CA ARG A 381 -3.78 5.96 28.41
C ARG A 381 -3.68 4.44 28.41
N VAL A 382 -4.03 3.82 27.29
CA VAL A 382 -4.00 2.36 27.16
C VAL A 382 -2.65 1.94 26.58
N THR A 383 -2.01 0.94 27.17
CA THR A 383 -0.73 0.41 26.71
C THR A 383 -0.84 -1.03 26.24
N SER A 384 0.05 -1.44 25.33
CA SER A 384 0.20 -2.83 24.91
C SER A 384 1.67 -3.18 24.67
N HIS A 385 2.05 -4.42 24.95
CA HIS A 385 3.39 -4.97 24.68
C HIS A 385 3.38 -6.01 23.54
N GLU A 386 2.25 -6.16 22.85
CA GLU A 386 2.16 -6.99 21.66
C GLU A 386 2.84 -6.28 20.48
N GLU A 387 3.44 -7.05 19.56
CA GLU A 387 4.03 -6.52 18.34
C GLU A 387 2.98 -5.85 17.43
N ASN A 388 1.78 -6.44 17.33
CA ASN A 388 0.70 -6.00 16.45
C ASN A 388 -0.65 -5.91 17.19
N PRO A 389 -0.85 -4.91 18.07
CA PRO A 389 -2.00 -4.83 18.96
C PRO A 389 -3.31 -4.49 18.23
N ILE A 390 -4.43 -4.94 18.81
CA ILE A 390 -5.79 -4.58 18.40
C ILE A 390 -6.43 -3.68 19.46
N VAL A 391 -6.92 -2.51 19.05
CA VAL A 391 -7.54 -1.52 19.96
C VAL A 391 -8.88 -1.02 19.43
N GLY A 392 -9.80 -0.64 20.32
CA GLY A 392 -11.09 -0.04 19.94
C GLY A 392 -11.23 1.37 20.52
N TYR A 393 -11.45 2.36 19.67
CA TYR A 393 -11.55 3.76 20.09
C TYR A 393 -12.92 4.10 20.68
N SER A 394 -12.97 4.52 21.93
CA SER A 394 -14.18 5.02 22.60
C SER A 394 -14.50 6.47 22.22
N TYR A 395 -13.50 7.22 21.77
CA TYR A 395 -13.63 8.62 21.35
C TYR A 395 -13.31 8.82 19.87
N MET A 396 -14.13 9.65 19.20
CA MET A 396 -13.97 9.99 17.79
C MET A 396 -12.92 11.09 17.57
N HIS A 397 -12.69 11.42 16.29
CA HIS A 397 -11.78 12.44 15.81
C HIS A 397 -10.33 12.08 16.07
N LYS A 398 -9.50 13.11 16.22
CA LYS A 398 -8.06 13.00 16.31
C LYS A 398 -7.62 12.26 17.58
N GLN A 399 -6.90 11.15 17.42
CA GLN A 399 -6.31 10.36 18.52
C GLN A 399 -4.82 10.10 18.30
N GLY A 400 -4.05 10.14 19.39
CA GLY A 400 -2.60 9.89 19.38
C GLY A 400 -2.25 8.42 19.54
N VAL A 401 -1.21 7.98 18.84
CA VAL A 401 -0.63 6.64 18.95
C VAL A 401 0.89 6.77 19.00
N SER A 402 1.52 6.17 20.00
CA SER A 402 2.98 6.11 20.13
C SER A 402 3.46 4.67 20.24
N LEU A 403 4.63 4.40 19.68
CA LEU A 403 5.32 3.13 19.76
C LEU A 403 6.75 3.37 20.23
N ARG A 404 7.14 2.70 21.32
CA ARG A 404 8.53 2.54 21.73
C ARG A 404 8.99 1.13 21.42
N VAL A 405 10.14 0.99 20.77
CA VAL A 405 10.77 -0.30 20.50
C VAL A 405 12.19 -0.34 21.01
N GLU A 406 12.66 -1.52 21.43
CA GLU A 406 14.00 -1.69 21.99
C GLU A 406 14.65 -3.01 21.56
N ASN A 407 15.97 -2.99 21.46
CA ASN A 407 16.85 -4.16 21.40
C ASN A 407 18.08 -3.94 22.29
N GLU A 408 19.06 -4.86 22.24
CA GLU A 408 20.26 -4.76 23.09
C GLU A 408 21.16 -3.55 22.80
N HIS A 409 20.98 -2.88 21.64
CA HIS A 409 21.74 -1.70 21.22
C HIS A 409 21.09 -0.37 21.56
N GLY A 410 19.82 -0.39 21.98
CA GLY A 410 19.10 0.82 22.38
C GLY A 410 17.61 0.77 22.05
N GLU A 411 17.03 1.96 22.04
CA GLU A 411 15.59 2.16 21.85
C GLU A 411 15.32 3.32 20.89
N SER A 412 14.14 3.32 20.31
CA SER A 412 13.60 4.46 19.57
C SER A 412 12.08 4.55 19.73
N ASN A 413 11.52 5.68 19.31
CA ASN A 413 10.10 5.97 19.43
C ASN A 413 9.57 6.54 18.11
N ASP A 414 8.32 6.19 17.78
CA ASP A 414 7.55 6.80 16.71
C ASP A 414 6.18 7.25 17.25
N THR A 415 5.58 8.24 16.62
CA THR A 415 4.26 8.75 17.00
C THR A 415 3.48 9.18 15.76
N VAL A 416 2.25 8.70 15.68
CA VAL A 416 1.30 9.04 14.62
C VAL A 416 0.00 9.52 15.23
N GLU A 417 -0.75 10.31 14.48
CA GLU A 417 -2.11 10.72 14.83
C GLU A 417 -3.07 10.12 13.80
N VAL A 418 -4.22 9.65 14.26
CA VAL A 418 -5.27 9.07 13.41
C VAL A 418 -6.57 9.84 13.53
N SER A 419 -7.41 9.80 12.49
CA SER A 419 -8.77 10.31 12.50
C SER A 419 -9.75 9.16 12.73
N VAL A 420 -10.34 9.09 13.91
CA VAL A 420 -11.33 8.07 14.26
C VAL A 420 -12.71 8.52 13.80
N GLU A 421 -13.20 7.95 12.71
CA GLU A 421 -14.42 8.43 12.03
C GLU A 421 -15.29 7.27 11.52
N TYR A 422 -16.61 7.38 11.69
CA TYR A 422 -17.56 6.42 11.14
C TYR A 422 -17.63 6.46 9.62
N SER A 423 -17.55 7.67 9.05
CA SER A 423 -17.82 7.93 7.64
C SER A 423 -17.14 9.20 7.19
N GLY A 424 -16.92 9.33 5.89
CA GLY A 424 -16.36 10.55 5.33
C GLY A 424 -15.77 10.34 3.95
N LEU A 425 -15.16 11.42 3.44
CA LEU A 425 -14.34 11.33 2.24
C LEU A 425 -12.93 10.90 2.62
N ILE A 426 -12.38 9.95 1.89
CA ILE A 426 -11.00 9.49 2.07
C ILE A 426 -10.09 9.94 0.93
N THR A 427 -8.79 9.95 1.16
CA THR A 427 -7.78 10.46 0.22
C THR A 427 -6.40 9.88 0.53
N ASN A 428 -5.48 9.85 -0.42
CA ASN A 428 -4.07 9.55 -0.15
C ASN A 428 -3.17 10.78 -0.08
N LEU A 429 -3.73 11.98 -0.30
CA LEU A 429 -3.01 13.23 -0.13
C LEU A 429 -2.53 13.40 1.32
N GLU A 430 -1.28 13.79 1.47
CA GLU A 430 -0.61 14.00 2.75
C GLU A 430 -0.83 15.41 3.32
N PRO A 431 -0.59 15.60 4.62
CA PRO A 431 -0.54 16.94 5.21
C PRO A 431 0.46 17.83 4.46
N GLY A 432 -0.05 18.88 3.81
CA GLY A 432 0.75 19.83 3.04
C GLY A 432 0.60 19.71 1.52
N ASP A 433 0.06 18.59 1.02
CA ASP A 433 -0.24 18.41 -0.40
C ASP A 433 -1.23 19.46 -0.89
N ARG A 434 -0.97 19.96 -2.10
CA ARG A 434 -1.81 20.93 -2.79
C ARG A 434 -2.30 20.35 -4.09
N ALA A 435 -3.44 20.86 -4.55
CA ALA A 435 -3.94 20.53 -5.87
C ALA A 435 -3.00 21.12 -6.92
N ALA A 436 -2.50 20.23 -7.78
CA ALA A 436 -1.56 20.53 -8.84
C ALA A 436 -1.99 19.86 -10.14
N THR A 437 -1.46 20.39 -11.23
CA THR A 437 -1.41 19.73 -12.52
C THR A 437 -0.03 19.93 -13.12
N PHE A 438 0.40 18.99 -13.93
CA PHE A 438 1.70 19.02 -14.58
C PHE A 438 1.53 19.35 -16.06
N ASP A 439 2.22 20.40 -16.52
CA ASP A 439 2.24 20.79 -17.92
C ASP A 439 3.24 19.89 -18.68
N LEU A 440 2.75 19.17 -19.68
CA LEU A 440 3.52 18.32 -20.59
C LEU A 440 3.84 19.05 -21.90
N GLU A 441 3.76 20.38 -21.91
CA GLU A 441 3.99 21.27 -23.05
C GLU A 441 3.00 20.96 -24.19
N ASP A 442 3.51 20.69 -25.39
CA ASP A 442 2.71 20.37 -26.58
C ASP A 442 1.90 19.07 -26.44
N ARG A 443 2.27 18.24 -25.45
CA ARG A 443 1.60 16.97 -25.11
C ARG A 443 0.45 17.14 -24.11
N GLY A 444 0.22 18.33 -23.58
CA GLY A 444 -0.98 18.66 -22.80
C GLY A 444 -0.81 18.72 -21.28
N THR A 445 -1.87 18.45 -20.52
CA THR A 445 -1.87 18.56 -19.05
C THR A 445 -2.08 17.19 -18.40
N PHE A 446 -1.23 16.83 -17.43
CA PHE A 446 -1.34 15.62 -16.63
C PHE A 446 -1.80 15.92 -15.19
N PRO A 447 -2.67 15.09 -14.59
CA PRO A 447 -3.42 14.01 -15.22
C PRO A 447 -4.59 14.56 -16.05
N GLY A 448 -4.92 13.87 -17.13
CA GLY A 448 -5.96 14.32 -18.05
C GLY A 448 -5.58 14.13 -19.51
N THR A 449 -5.22 15.23 -20.18
CA THR A 449 -4.92 15.23 -21.61
C THR A 449 -4.08 14.03 -22.04
N ASN A 450 -4.61 13.24 -22.96
CA ASN A 450 -4.10 11.90 -23.24
C ASN A 450 -3.24 11.75 -24.52
N LYS A 451 -2.56 12.80 -25.02
CA LYS A 451 -1.69 12.70 -26.23
C LYS A 451 -0.52 11.69 -26.10
N LEU A 452 -0.37 11.06 -24.93
CA LEU A 452 0.60 10.02 -24.61
C LEU A 452 0.01 8.59 -24.63
N ASN A 453 -1.15 8.38 -25.24
CA ASN A 453 -1.92 7.12 -25.22
C ASN A 453 -2.27 6.66 -23.79
N ILE A 454 -2.55 7.61 -22.89
CA ILE A 454 -3.01 7.33 -21.53
C ILE A 454 -4.53 7.28 -21.55
N THR A 455 -5.11 6.11 -21.37
CA THR A 455 -6.56 5.92 -21.55
C THR A 455 -7.34 5.87 -20.24
N ALA A 456 -6.65 5.68 -19.11
CA ALA A 456 -7.24 5.71 -17.78
C ALA A 456 -6.21 6.10 -16.72
N TYR A 457 -6.71 6.55 -15.58
CA TYR A 457 -5.95 6.97 -14.41
C TYR A 457 -6.52 6.28 -13.18
N ALA A 458 -5.71 5.64 -12.35
CA ALA A 458 -6.15 4.87 -11.21
C ALA A 458 -5.48 5.31 -9.92
N GLU A 459 -6.28 5.56 -8.89
CA GLU A 459 -5.83 5.88 -7.54
C GLU A 459 -6.01 4.67 -6.63
N LYS A 460 -4.92 4.22 -6.01
CA LYS A 460 -4.87 3.05 -5.13
C LYS A 460 -5.18 3.41 -3.69
N PHE A 461 -6.11 2.72 -3.05
CA PHE A 461 -6.42 2.84 -1.63
C PHE A 461 -6.08 1.55 -0.90
N SER A 462 -5.43 1.67 0.27
CA SER A 462 -5.12 0.52 1.12
C SER A 462 -6.38 -0.19 1.60
N LYS A 463 -6.22 -1.44 2.08
CA LYS A 463 -7.26 -2.10 2.87
C LYS A 463 -7.74 -1.18 4.02
N PRO A 464 -9.07 -1.06 4.25
CA PRO A 464 -9.59 -0.25 5.34
C PRO A 464 -9.40 -0.92 6.71
N SER A 465 -9.46 -0.12 7.78
CA SER A 465 -9.32 -0.59 9.16
C SER A 465 -10.39 -1.61 9.60
N ARG A 466 -11.56 -1.52 8.95
CA ARG A 466 -12.74 -2.40 9.03
C ARG A 466 -13.41 -2.40 7.65
N PRO A 467 -14.21 -3.42 7.30
CA PRO A 467 -14.99 -3.37 6.07
C PRO A 467 -15.77 -2.05 5.93
N ILE A 468 -15.80 -1.49 4.72
CA ILE A 468 -16.50 -0.23 4.40
C ILE A 468 -17.54 -0.44 3.31
N LEU A 469 -18.56 0.44 3.27
CA LEU A 469 -19.31 0.71 2.04
C LEU A 469 -18.71 1.92 1.33
N VAL A 470 -18.53 1.81 0.02
CA VAL A 470 -18.18 2.92 -0.87
C VAL A 470 -19.44 3.37 -1.61
N PHE A 471 -19.79 4.65 -1.49
CA PHE A 471 -21.02 5.24 -2.06
C PHE A 471 -20.78 6.00 -3.36
N GLY A 472 -19.53 6.22 -3.72
CA GLY A 472 -19.16 7.07 -4.85
C GLY A 472 -17.76 7.63 -4.68
N ALA A 473 -17.36 8.45 -5.63
CA ALA A 473 -16.11 9.19 -5.57
C ALA A 473 -16.28 10.62 -6.08
N TYR A 474 -15.51 11.53 -5.50
CA TYR A 474 -15.43 12.92 -5.89
C TYR A 474 -14.11 13.14 -6.64
N VAL A 475 -14.20 13.63 -7.88
CA VAL A 475 -13.03 13.92 -8.73
C VAL A 475 -12.95 15.42 -8.97
N TYR A 476 -11.79 16.00 -8.68
CA TYR A 476 -11.56 17.44 -8.77
C TYR A 476 -11.01 17.82 -10.15
N PHE A 477 -11.89 17.99 -11.14
CA PHE A 477 -11.51 18.47 -12.47
C PHE A 477 -11.01 19.92 -12.40
N VAL A 478 -9.95 20.24 -13.14
CA VAL A 478 -9.39 21.60 -13.26
C VAL A 478 -9.74 22.25 -14.59
N SER A 479 -10.01 21.43 -15.61
CA SER A 479 -10.44 21.85 -16.95
C SER A 479 -11.45 20.82 -17.47
N ALA A 480 -12.52 21.31 -18.09
CA ALA A 480 -13.54 20.52 -18.78
C ALA A 480 -14.16 21.37 -19.91
N SER A 481 -13.31 21.83 -20.81
CA SER A 481 -13.72 22.72 -21.92
C SER A 481 -13.87 21.92 -23.20
N ALA A 482 -14.96 22.16 -23.93
CA ALA A 482 -15.20 21.54 -25.23
C ALA A 482 -15.98 22.50 -26.15
N ALA A 483 -15.49 22.75 -27.36
CA ALA A 483 -16.10 23.64 -28.35
C ALA A 483 -16.98 22.88 -29.35
N SER A 484 -16.64 21.63 -29.67
CA SER A 484 -17.45 20.79 -30.55
C SER A 484 -18.56 20.08 -29.77
N ILE A 485 -19.73 19.90 -30.38
CA ILE A 485 -20.84 19.17 -29.75
C ILE A 485 -20.42 17.73 -29.44
N THR A 486 -19.64 17.10 -30.33
CA THR A 486 -19.15 15.73 -30.15
C THR A 486 -18.30 15.58 -28.89
N ASP A 487 -17.40 16.53 -28.65
CA ASP A 487 -16.53 16.50 -27.47
C ASP A 487 -17.28 16.89 -26.19
N GLN A 488 -18.26 17.82 -26.29
CA GLN A 488 -19.11 18.17 -25.16
C GLN A 488 -19.90 16.97 -24.63
N ILE A 489 -20.38 16.09 -25.52
CA ILE A 489 -21.16 14.91 -25.17
C ILE A 489 -20.31 13.65 -24.97
N ALA A 490 -18.98 13.75 -25.00
CA ALA A 490 -18.11 12.62 -24.70
C ALA A 490 -18.28 12.21 -23.23
N ASP A 491 -18.33 10.90 -22.98
CA ASP A 491 -18.55 10.35 -21.64
C ASP A 491 -17.21 10.21 -20.91
N VAL A 492 -17.13 10.76 -19.70
CA VAL A 492 -16.02 10.58 -18.75
C VAL A 492 -16.51 9.68 -17.62
N GLY A 493 -15.80 8.58 -17.41
CA GLY A 493 -16.18 7.51 -16.50
C GLY A 493 -15.38 7.53 -15.22
N VAL A 494 -16.02 7.23 -14.10
CA VAL A 494 -15.36 6.93 -12.83
C VAL A 494 -15.87 5.59 -12.30
N HIS A 495 -14.94 4.75 -11.86
CA HIS A 495 -15.19 3.35 -11.62
C HIS A 495 -14.55 2.85 -10.32
N LEU A 496 -15.25 1.98 -9.61
CA LEU A 496 -14.72 1.25 -8.47
C LEU A 496 -14.14 -0.09 -8.95
N TYR A 497 -12.93 -0.42 -8.49
CA TYR A 497 -12.22 -1.65 -8.85
C TYR A 497 -11.67 -2.36 -7.62
N THR A 498 -11.65 -3.69 -7.66
CA THR A 498 -10.81 -4.52 -6.77
C THR A 498 -9.32 -4.35 -7.11
N SER A 499 -8.42 -4.69 -6.18
CA SER A 499 -7.00 -4.87 -6.46
C SER A 499 -6.66 -6.33 -6.78
N GLU A 500 -5.90 -6.56 -7.84
CA GLU A 500 -5.32 -7.86 -8.18
C GLU A 500 -3.81 -7.68 -8.39
N ASN A 501 -2.99 -8.28 -7.51
CA ASN A 501 -1.53 -8.15 -7.50
C ASN A 501 -1.03 -6.69 -7.46
N GLY A 502 -1.74 -5.80 -6.77
CA GLY A 502 -1.36 -4.39 -6.64
C GLY A 502 -1.73 -3.51 -7.83
N LEU A 503 -2.55 -4.01 -8.76
CA LEU A 503 -3.05 -3.28 -9.94
C LEU A 503 -4.59 -3.35 -9.99
N PRO A 504 -5.26 -2.46 -10.76
CA PRO A 504 -6.71 -2.53 -10.95
C PRO A 504 -7.14 -3.88 -11.55
N GLY A 505 -7.98 -4.62 -10.82
CA GLY A 505 -8.50 -5.94 -11.17
C GLY A 505 -9.92 -5.90 -11.76
N LYS A 506 -10.87 -6.55 -11.10
CA LYS A 506 -12.29 -6.53 -11.48
C LYS A 506 -12.96 -5.18 -11.20
N LYS A 507 -13.63 -4.61 -12.22
CA LYS A 507 -14.55 -3.47 -12.11
C LYS A 507 -15.83 -3.88 -11.36
N LEU A 508 -16.14 -3.16 -10.28
CA LEU A 508 -17.28 -3.39 -9.40
C LEU A 508 -18.47 -2.47 -9.70
N ASP A 509 -18.20 -1.19 -9.94
CA ASP A 509 -19.23 -0.19 -10.22
C ASP A 509 -18.72 0.93 -11.15
N SER A 510 -19.62 1.74 -11.70
CA SER A 510 -19.36 2.76 -12.70
C SER A 510 -20.42 3.86 -12.72
N MET A 511 -19.97 5.10 -12.82
CA MET A 511 -20.80 6.25 -13.13
C MET A 511 -20.15 7.09 -14.22
N TRP A 512 -20.97 7.77 -15.02
CA TRP A 512 -20.53 8.53 -16.17
C TRP A 512 -21.16 9.92 -16.15
N TRP A 513 -20.37 10.91 -16.53
CA TRP A 513 -20.82 12.26 -16.83
C TRP A 513 -20.37 12.64 -18.23
N ARG A 514 -21.13 13.49 -18.91
CA ARG A 514 -20.63 14.12 -20.14
C ARG A 514 -19.67 15.25 -19.78
N VAL A 515 -18.74 15.57 -20.67
CA VAL A 515 -17.76 16.65 -20.45
C VAL A 515 -18.42 17.96 -20.00
N PHE A 516 -19.55 18.36 -20.61
CA PHE A 516 -20.24 19.61 -20.22
C PHE A 516 -20.90 19.58 -18.83
N GLU A 517 -21.05 18.40 -18.23
CA GLU A 517 -21.64 18.18 -16.90
C GLU A 517 -20.58 18.16 -15.81
N LEU A 518 -19.29 18.11 -16.17
CA LEU A 518 -18.19 18.13 -15.21
C LEU A 518 -18.06 19.50 -14.55
N GLU A 519 -17.99 19.50 -13.23
CA GLU A 519 -17.75 20.69 -12.43
C GLU A 519 -16.26 21.03 -12.42
N THR A 520 -15.95 22.30 -12.67
CA THR A 520 -14.58 22.85 -12.66
C THR A 520 -14.49 24.02 -11.68
N PRO A 521 -13.27 24.48 -11.32
CA PRO A 521 -13.09 25.48 -10.28
C PRO A 521 -13.76 26.81 -10.65
N SER A 522 -14.42 27.43 -9.66
CA SER A 522 -14.99 28.78 -9.79
C SER A 522 -14.21 29.75 -8.92
N GLY A 523 -13.46 30.66 -9.55
CA GLY A 523 -12.54 31.56 -8.85
C GLY A 523 -11.38 30.78 -8.22
N SER A 524 -11.16 30.95 -6.91
CA SER A 524 -10.07 30.30 -6.19
C SER A 524 -10.47 29.02 -5.45
N SER A 525 -11.72 28.55 -5.61
CA SER A 525 -12.21 27.33 -4.94
C SER A 525 -12.26 26.19 -5.93
N LEU A 526 -11.66 25.06 -5.57
CA LEU A 526 -11.86 23.80 -6.27
C LEU A 526 -13.28 23.29 -5.99
N THR A 527 -13.90 22.74 -7.04
CA THR A 527 -15.21 22.09 -6.96
C THR A 527 -15.02 20.66 -7.47
N ALA A 528 -15.59 19.68 -6.79
CA ALA A 528 -15.51 18.29 -7.21
C ALA A 528 -16.76 17.87 -7.96
N THR A 529 -16.59 17.08 -9.01
CA THR A 529 -17.70 16.36 -9.63
C THR A 529 -17.95 15.07 -8.85
N GLU A 530 -19.19 14.83 -8.46
CA GLU A 530 -19.63 13.64 -7.74
C GLU A 530 -20.01 12.51 -8.71
N PHE A 531 -19.49 11.31 -8.47
CA PHE A 531 -19.82 10.08 -9.18
C PHE A 531 -20.41 9.08 -8.18
N GLU A 532 -21.74 9.01 -8.11
CA GLU A 532 -22.46 8.10 -7.21
C GLU A 532 -22.36 6.64 -7.67
N PHE A 533 -22.17 5.73 -6.73
CA PHE A 533 -22.15 4.28 -6.92
C PHE A 533 -23.31 3.63 -6.16
N ASP A 534 -23.70 2.43 -6.60
CA ASP A 534 -24.46 1.53 -5.75
C ASP A 534 -23.56 1.10 -4.57
N PRO A 535 -24.02 1.23 -3.30
CA PRO A 535 -23.19 0.97 -2.14
C PRO A 535 -22.52 -0.40 -2.18
N THR A 536 -21.18 -0.40 -2.28
CA THR A 536 -20.40 -1.62 -2.48
C THR A 536 -19.49 -1.89 -1.30
N VAL A 537 -19.49 -3.12 -0.81
CA VAL A 537 -18.66 -3.56 0.32
C VAL A 537 -17.21 -3.76 -0.13
N ILE A 538 -16.27 -3.17 0.62
CA ILE A 538 -14.83 -3.32 0.42
C ILE A 538 -14.16 -3.68 1.76
N ASP A 539 -13.33 -4.72 1.76
CA ASP A 539 -12.48 -5.13 2.88
C ASP A 539 -11.06 -5.51 2.42
N ASP A 540 -10.62 -4.97 1.29
CA ASP A 540 -9.29 -5.19 0.74
C ASP A 540 -8.78 -3.91 0.06
N GLU A 541 -7.54 -3.93 -0.42
CA GLU A 541 -6.99 -2.90 -1.31
C GLU A 541 -7.90 -2.74 -2.55
N PHE A 542 -8.14 -1.50 -2.95
CA PHE A 542 -9.06 -1.18 -4.04
C PHE A 542 -8.60 0.05 -4.82
N PHE A 543 -9.22 0.28 -5.98
CA PHE A 543 -8.89 1.40 -6.85
C PHE A 543 -10.13 2.21 -7.22
N ILE A 544 -9.96 3.52 -7.38
CA ILE A 544 -10.86 4.35 -8.19
C ILE A 544 -10.18 4.67 -9.50
N VAL A 545 -10.85 4.38 -10.61
CA VAL A 545 -10.33 4.56 -11.97
C VAL A 545 -11.15 5.61 -12.72
N VAL A 546 -10.48 6.60 -13.31
CA VAL A 546 -11.04 7.61 -14.20
C VAL A 546 -10.65 7.25 -15.65
N ASP A 547 -11.61 7.12 -16.55
CA ASP A 547 -11.40 6.87 -17.98
C ASP A 547 -12.31 7.72 -18.88
N GLY A 548 -12.23 7.53 -20.20
CA GLY A 548 -13.10 8.25 -21.16
C GLY A 548 -12.72 9.71 -21.41
N ILE A 549 -11.64 10.20 -20.80
CA ILE A 549 -11.12 11.56 -21.02
C ILE A 549 -10.77 11.74 -22.52
N PRO A 550 -11.39 12.71 -23.23
CA PRO A 550 -11.13 12.94 -24.65
C PRO A 550 -9.68 13.36 -24.94
N GLU A 551 -9.21 13.06 -26.15
CA GLU A 551 -7.89 13.52 -26.59
C GLU A 551 -7.85 15.03 -26.82
N LYS A 552 -6.95 15.71 -26.09
CA LYS A 552 -6.83 17.17 -26.16
C LYS A 552 -6.48 17.60 -27.57
N ASN A 553 -7.26 18.54 -28.06
CA ASN A 553 -7.03 19.25 -29.29
C ASN A 553 -7.49 20.71 -29.11
N ASP A 554 -7.48 21.52 -30.17
CA ASP A 554 -7.86 22.94 -30.10
C ASP A 554 -9.32 23.16 -29.66
N SER A 555 -10.14 22.10 -29.69
CA SER A 555 -11.57 22.13 -29.35
C SER A 555 -11.94 21.38 -28.07
N VAL A 556 -11.03 20.67 -27.39
CA VAL A 556 -11.33 20.01 -26.11
C VAL A 556 -10.11 19.94 -25.20
N ASP A 557 -10.33 20.21 -23.91
CA ASP A 557 -9.35 20.03 -22.83
C ASP A 557 -10.07 19.57 -21.56
N VAL A 558 -9.72 18.38 -21.10
CA VAL A 558 -10.24 17.78 -19.86
C VAL A 558 -9.04 17.31 -19.02
N SER A 559 -8.95 17.82 -17.80
CA SER A 559 -7.90 17.46 -16.84
C SER A 559 -8.38 17.61 -15.41
N PHE A 560 -7.74 16.90 -14.48
CA PHE A 560 -8.10 16.90 -13.07
C PHE A 560 -6.87 17.03 -12.18
N ALA A 561 -7.08 17.37 -10.92
CA ALA A 561 -6.01 17.65 -9.99
C ALA A 561 -5.33 16.38 -9.47
N MET A 562 -4.05 16.51 -9.16
CA MET A 562 -3.25 15.56 -8.39
C MET A 562 -2.55 16.28 -7.24
N ALA A 563 -1.90 15.53 -6.36
CA ALA A 563 -0.93 16.07 -5.42
C ALA A 563 0.34 16.54 -6.16
N ASP A 564 1.08 17.45 -5.55
CA ASP A 564 2.46 17.68 -5.96
C ASP A 564 3.27 16.38 -5.91
N PHE A 565 4.31 16.34 -6.73
CA PHE A 565 5.25 15.24 -6.82
C PHE A 565 6.08 15.13 -5.53
N ARG A 566 6.12 13.92 -4.93
CA ARG A 566 6.76 13.55 -3.67
C ARG A 566 7.85 12.48 -3.88
N ASP A 567 8.83 12.40 -3.00
CA ASP A 567 9.90 11.38 -3.04
C ASP A 567 9.52 10.03 -2.42
N HIS A 568 8.26 9.88 -2.01
CA HIS A 568 7.73 8.65 -1.42
C HIS A 568 6.21 8.54 -1.58
N GLY A 569 5.66 7.36 -1.29
CA GLY A 569 4.22 7.18 -1.07
C GLY A 569 3.34 7.29 -2.32
N ASN A 570 3.80 6.77 -3.47
CA ASN A 570 2.98 6.78 -4.70
C ASN A 570 1.73 5.92 -4.52
N THR A 571 0.60 6.46 -4.96
CA THR A 571 -0.68 5.75 -5.05
C THR A 571 -1.32 5.88 -6.44
N ALA A 572 -0.69 6.63 -7.35
CA ALA A 572 -1.19 6.92 -8.67
C ALA A 572 -0.65 5.97 -9.74
N TYR A 573 -1.55 5.47 -10.59
CA TYR A 573 -1.28 4.60 -11.72
C TYR A 573 -1.96 5.14 -12.98
N MET A 574 -1.46 4.77 -14.15
CA MET A 574 -2.10 5.13 -15.41
C MET A 574 -2.07 3.97 -16.40
N LEU A 575 -3.13 3.85 -17.20
CA LEU A 575 -3.25 2.85 -18.26
C LEU A 575 -2.68 3.43 -19.55
N LYS A 576 -1.43 3.11 -19.83
CA LYS A 576 -0.70 3.63 -20.99
C LYS A 576 -0.40 2.48 -21.95
N ASP A 577 -0.78 2.66 -23.22
CA ASP A 577 -0.63 1.64 -24.28
C ASP A 577 -1.24 0.27 -23.88
N GLY A 578 -2.34 0.29 -23.12
CA GLY A 578 -3.04 -0.91 -22.66
C GLY A 578 -2.43 -1.59 -21.43
N GLU A 579 -1.38 -1.02 -20.83
CA GLU A 579 -0.71 -1.57 -19.63
C GLU A 579 -0.77 -0.57 -18.46
N TRP A 580 -1.09 -1.09 -17.27
CA TRP A 580 -1.03 -0.28 -16.05
C TRP A 580 0.42 -0.01 -15.67
N ARG A 581 0.74 1.27 -15.46
CA ARG A 581 2.08 1.72 -15.06
C ARG A 581 1.97 2.57 -13.82
N ASP A 582 2.89 2.34 -12.89
CA ASP A 582 3.08 3.22 -11.73
C ASP A 582 3.59 4.58 -12.23
N VAL A 583 2.93 5.67 -11.83
CA VAL A 583 3.28 7.02 -12.28
C VAL A 583 4.73 7.40 -11.95
N SER A 584 5.24 6.95 -10.80
CA SER A 584 6.61 7.23 -10.36
C SER A 584 7.68 6.60 -11.25
N THR A 585 7.33 5.56 -12.01
CA THR A 585 8.24 4.92 -12.98
C THR A 585 8.26 5.62 -14.34
N TYR A 586 7.30 6.51 -14.61
CA TYR A 586 7.13 7.10 -15.94
C TYR A 586 7.72 8.51 -16.09
N PHE A 587 7.62 9.36 -15.07
CA PHE A 587 8.22 10.69 -15.08
C PHE A 587 9.68 10.63 -14.56
N PRO A 588 10.68 11.24 -15.23
CA PRO A 588 12.10 11.07 -14.90
C PRO A 588 12.57 11.86 -13.66
N ALA A 589 13.28 11.16 -12.76
CA ALA A 589 14.09 11.53 -11.58
C ALA A 589 13.66 12.69 -10.63
N GLY A 590 13.49 12.34 -9.33
CA GLY A 590 13.29 13.26 -8.21
C GLY A 590 11.82 13.49 -7.88
N ALA A 591 11.39 13.06 -6.69
CA ALA A 591 10.03 13.25 -6.21
C ALA A 591 8.89 12.80 -7.16
N ASN A 592 8.96 11.68 -7.88
CA ASN A 592 7.92 11.33 -8.88
C ASN A 592 6.71 10.54 -8.33
N HIS A 593 6.59 10.40 -7.02
CA HIS A 593 5.42 9.79 -6.40
C HIS A 593 4.27 10.81 -6.32
N THR A 594 3.04 10.38 -6.55
CA THR A 594 1.89 11.28 -6.39
C THR A 594 0.63 10.49 -6.03
N SER A 595 -0.44 11.24 -5.79
CA SER A 595 -1.79 10.75 -5.55
C SER A 595 -2.74 11.62 -6.37
N TYR A 596 -3.68 11.01 -7.07
CA TYR A 596 -4.73 11.77 -7.73
C TYR A 596 -5.69 12.36 -6.70
N MET A 597 -6.23 13.54 -7.01
CA MET A 597 -7.21 14.21 -6.16
C MET A 597 -8.60 13.60 -6.39
N ILE A 598 -8.71 12.34 -5.99
CA ILE A 598 -9.90 11.50 -6.03
C ILE A 598 -10.25 11.17 -4.59
N MET A 599 -11.51 11.40 -4.21
CA MET A 599 -11.96 11.22 -2.83
C MET A 599 -13.19 10.31 -2.76
N PRO A 600 -13.03 9.00 -2.51
CA PRO A 600 -14.14 8.09 -2.26
C PRO A 600 -14.94 8.51 -1.02
N SER A 601 -16.27 8.38 -1.11
CA SER A 601 -17.18 8.53 0.04
C SER A 601 -17.42 7.17 0.67
N ILE A 602 -17.09 7.04 1.96
CA ILE A 602 -17.10 5.77 2.66
C ILE A 602 -17.86 5.82 3.99
N VAL A 603 -18.30 4.65 4.44
CA VAL A 603 -18.80 4.41 5.81
C VAL A 603 -18.19 3.09 6.28
N HIS A 604 -17.68 3.03 7.52
CA HIS A 604 -17.20 1.80 8.15
C HIS A 604 -18.36 0.95 8.67
N SER A 605 -18.24 -0.38 8.58
CA SER A 605 -19.11 -1.33 9.28
C SER A 605 -18.70 -1.43 10.76
N VAL A 606 -19.54 -0.83 11.62
CA VAL A 606 -19.35 -0.74 13.06
C VAL A 606 -20.55 -1.33 13.79
N MET A 607 -20.28 -2.36 14.58
CA MET A 607 -21.23 -3.00 15.49
C MET A 607 -20.59 -3.18 16.86
N SER A 608 -21.21 -2.66 17.92
CA SER A 608 -20.63 -2.69 19.26
C SER A 608 -21.72 -2.61 20.34
N PRO A 609 -21.58 -3.29 21.48
CA PRO A 609 -22.47 -3.10 22.63
C PRO A 609 -22.31 -1.70 23.23
N MET A 610 -23.34 -1.24 23.92
CA MET A 610 -23.29 0.02 24.67
C MET A 610 -23.57 -0.22 26.16
N PRO A 611 -22.69 0.22 27.08
CA PRO A 611 -21.35 0.81 26.81
C PRO A 611 -20.36 -0.22 26.22
N VAL A 612 -19.26 0.27 25.63
CA VAL A 612 -18.29 -0.52 24.85
C VAL A 612 -17.56 -1.57 25.70
N ASP A 613 -17.37 -1.27 26.99
CA ASP A 613 -16.66 -2.06 28.00
C ASP A 613 -17.55 -3.14 28.65
N ARG A 614 -18.68 -3.50 28.04
CA ARG A 614 -19.61 -4.44 28.66
C ARG A 614 -19.02 -5.85 28.68
N GLU A 615 -18.77 -6.35 29.90
CA GLU A 615 -18.46 -7.76 30.17
C GLU A 615 -19.48 -8.72 29.55
N PRO A 616 -19.13 -10.01 29.32
CA PRO A 616 -20.04 -11.00 28.78
C PRO A 616 -21.40 -10.97 29.50
N LEU A 617 -22.49 -11.07 28.76
CA LEU A 617 -23.83 -10.91 29.30
C LEU A 617 -24.17 -12.09 30.21
N VAL A 618 -24.14 -11.89 31.53
CA VAL A 618 -24.53 -12.92 32.51
C VAL A 618 -26.00 -12.79 32.89
N VAL A 619 -26.76 -13.89 32.83
CA VAL A 619 -28.18 -13.97 33.21
C VAL A 619 -28.43 -15.08 34.25
N GLY A 620 -29.50 -14.93 35.03
CA GLY A 620 -29.81 -15.83 36.15
C GLY A 620 -30.56 -17.11 35.79
N LYS A 621 -30.75 -17.98 36.79
CA LYS A 621 -31.39 -19.30 36.67
C LYS A 621 -32.83 -19.26 36.11
N ALA A 622 -33.63 -18.27 36.50
CA ALA A 622 -35.03 -18.18 36.09
C ALA A 622 -35.16 -17.78 34.61
N ALA A 623 -36.25 -18.19 33.93
CA ALA A 623 -36.54 -17.68 32.59
C ALA A 623 -36.78 -16.16 32.65
N GLY A 624 -36.39 -15.43 31.60
CA GLY A 624 -36.54 -13.99 31.58
C GLY A 624 -36.21 -13.35 30.24
N THR A 625 -36.19 -12.02 30.26
CA THR A 625 -35.75 -11.17 29.15
C THR A 625 -34.83 -10.09 29.71
N VAL A 626 -33.74 -9.79 29.00
CA VAL A 626 -32.80 -8.72 29.35
C VAL A 626 -32.65 -7.75 28.18
N LYS A 627 -32.50 -6.47 28.50
CA LYS A 627 -32.22 -5.42 27.52
C LYS A 627 -30.72 -5.33 27.27
N TYR A 628 -30.34 -5.30 26.00
CA TYR A 628 -28.96 -5.17 25.57
C TYR A 628 -28.82 -4.03 24.56
N PRO A 629 -28.46 -2.82 25.01
CA PRO A 629 -28.18 -1.72 24.10
C PRO A 629 -27.05 -2.10 23.16
N PHE A 630 -27.29 -1.91 21.88
CA PHE A 630 -26.41 -2.33 20.81
C PHE A 630 -26.38 -1.26 19.73
N TYR A 631 -25.18 -0.84 19.37
CA TYR A 631 -24.94 0.06 18.27
C TYR A 631 -24.66 -0.76 17.01
N SER A 632 -25.35 -0.44 15.92
CA SER A 632 -24.99 -0.86 14.57
C SER A 632 -25.22 0.29 13.60
N ILE A 633 -24.17 0.71 12.91
CA ILE A 633 -24.26 1.84 11.97
C ILE A 633 -25.19 1.58 10.78
N TYR A 634 -25.24 0.35 10.28
CA TYR A 634 -26.13 -0.04 9.18
C TYR A 634 -27.43 -0.70 9.65
N GLY A 635 -27.64 -0.80 10.96
CA GLY A 635 -28.62 -1.73 11.52
C GLY A 635 -28.14 -3.17 11.41
N TYR A 636 -29.02 -4.13 11.70
CA TYR A 636 -28.67 -5.54 11.70
C TYR A 636 -29.79 -6.40 11.11
N GLU A 637 -29.42 -7.52 10.55
CA GLU A 637 -30.32 -8.50 9.96
C GLU A 637 -31.19 -9.18 11.02
N THR A 638 -32.41 -9.52 10.63
CA THR A 638 -33.34 -10.29 11.46
C THR A 638 -33.89 -11.50 10.69
N PRO A 639 -34.10 -12.64 11.37
CA PRO A 639 -33.87 -12.88 12.79
C PRO A 639 -32.36 -13.01 13.14
N ILE A 640 -31.96 -12.51 14.30
CA ILE A 640 -30.60 -12.71 14.83
C ILE A 640 -30.39 -14.20 15.07
N ARG A 641 -29.27 -14.74 14.56
CA ARG A 641 -28.94 -16.15 14.69
C ARG A 641 -28.55 -16.46 16.13
N SER A 642 -29.08 -17.56 16.66
CA SER A 642 -28.66 -18.13 17.94
C SER A 642 -28.13 -19.55 17.71
N ASP A 643 -27.03 -19.90 18.38
CA ASP A 643 -26.53 -21.27 18.43
C ASP A 643 -27.30 -22.17 19.41
N ALA A 644 -28.20 -21.60 20.21
CA ALA A 644 -28.95 -22.34 21.23
C ALA A 644 -30.41 -21.86 21.36
N GLU A 645 -31.36 -22.78 21.21
CA GLU A 645 -32.81 -22.47 21.23
C GLU A 645 -33.28 -21.79 22.52
N TRP A 646 -32.57 -22.04 23.63
CA TRP A 646 -32.89 -21.48 24.93
C TRP A 646 -32.61 -19.98 25.05
N CYS A 647 -31.86 -19.37 24.11
CA CYS A 647 -31.51 -17.96 24.10
C CYS A 647 -31.82 -17.36 22.72
N ARG A 648 -32.56 -16.25 22.67
CA ARG A 648 -33.01 -15.66 21.40
C ARG A 648 -33.32 -14.18 21.55
N VAL A 649 -33.04 -13.40 20.50
CA VAL A 649 -33.49 -12.02 20.45
C VAL A 649 -34.97 -12.00 20.09
N VAL A 650 -35.77 -11.38 20.95
CA VAL A 650 -37.19 -11.12 20.77
C VAL A 650 -37.41 -9.62 20.53
N GLY A 651 -38.53 -9.26 19.93
CA GLY A 651 -38.82 -7.87 19.56
C GLY A 651 -38.46 -7.53 18.11
N LYS A 652 -38.79 -6.30 17.71
CA LYS A 652 -38.49 -5.77 16.37
C LYS A 652 -37.39 -4.73 16.52
N PRO A 653 -36.46 -4.64 15.55
CA PRO A 653 -35.51 -3.53 15.52
C PRO A 653 -36.24 -2.20 15.58
N ASN A 654 -35.68 -1.24 16.31
CA ASN A 654 -36.22 0.12 16.38
C ASN A 654 -35.89 0.93 15.10
N GLY A 655 -35.04 0.39 14.23
CA GLY A 655 -34.63 1.00 12.96
C GLY A 655 -33.63 2.15 13.11
N LEU A 656 -33.04 2.34 14.29
CA LEU A 656 -32.03 3.35 14.59
C LEU A 656 -30.66 2.68 14.75
N THR A 657 -29.60 3.49 14.65
CA THR A 657 -28.22 3.00 14.83
C THR A 657 -27.95 2.55 16.27
N LEU A 658 -28.63 3.15 17.25
CA LEU A 658 -28.66 2.67 18.63
C LEU A 658 -29.98 1.94 18.87
N ASP A 659 -29.91 0.63 19.05
CA ASP A 659 -31.04 -0.21 19.40
C ASP A 659 -30.87 -0.83 20.79
N THR A 660 -31.91 -1.49 21.28
CA THR A 660 -31.91 -2.30 22.48
C THR A 660 -32.47 -3.67 22.14
N LEU A 661 -31.58 -4.64 21.97
CA LEU A 661 -31.95 -6.03 21.76
C LEU A 661 -32.66 -6.53 23.02
N GLN A 662 -33.85 -7.13 22.85
CA GLN A 662 -34.51 -7.82 23.95
C GLN A 662 -34.11 -9.29 23.87
N ILE A 663 -33.19 -9.73 24.71
CA ILE A 663 -32.71 -11.11 24.69
C ILE A 663 -33.57 -11.92 25.66
N SER A 664 -34.39 -12.82 25.13
CA SER A 664 -35.18 -13.77 25.91
C SER A 664 -34.39 -15.06 26.12
N TYR A 665 -34.43 -15.57 27.35
CA TYR A 665 -33.78 -16.81 27.73
C TYR A 665 -34.69 -17.69 28.58
N ASP A 666 -34.63 -19.00 28.34
CA ASP A 666 -35.41 -19.99 29.07
C ASP A 666 -34.78 -20.30 30.44
N ARG A 667 -35.54 -20.95 31.31
CA ARG A 667 -35.07 -21.36 32.64
C ARG A 667 -33.88 -22.32 32.48
N LEU A 668 -32.86 -22.13 33.32
CA LEU A 668 -31.73 -23.07 33.42
C LEU A 668 -32.24 -24.43 33.97
N PRO A 669 -32.03 -25.55 33.26
CA PRO A 669 -32.46 -26.86 33.71
C PRO A 669 -31.85 -27.24 35.06
N ASP A 670 -32.59 -28.00 35.86
CA ASP A 670 -32.07 -28.49 37.14
C ASP A 670 -30.91 -29.48 36.89
N GLY A 671 -29.83 -29.36 37.67
CA GLY A 671 -28.60 -30.14 37.49
C GLY A 671 -27.55 -29.51 36.57
N ILE A 672 -27.84 -28.36 35.93
CA ILE A 672 -26.87 -27.57 35.17
C ILE A 672 -26.46 -26.34 36.00
N GLU A 673 -25.16 -26.15 36.21
CA GLU A 673 -24.62 -25.00 36.95
C GLU A 673 -24.47 -23.75 36.07
N GLU A 674 -24.05 -23.94 34.81
CA GLU A 674 -23.84 -22.89 33.82
C GLU A 674 -24.04 -23.40 32.39
N ARG A 675 -24.50 -22.53 31.48
CA ARG A 675 -24.49 -22.75 30.02
C ARG A 675 -24.26 -21.43 29.28
N VAL A 676 -23.72 -21.51 28.06
CA VAL A 676 -23.43 -20.34 27.21
C VAL A 676 -24.18 -20.46 25.89
N ALA A 677 -24.69 -19.34 25.38
CA ALA A 677 -25.22 -19.20 24.04
C ALA A 677 -24.51 -18.04 23.33
N THR A 678 -24.38 -18.14 22.02
CA THR A 678 -23.85 -17.12 21.13
C THR A 678 -24.97 -16.61 20.24
N LEU A 679 -25.25 -15.31 20.34
CA LEU A 679 -26.13 -14.60 19.43
C LEU A 679 -25.27 -13.87 18.41
N THR A 680 -25.33 -14.29 17.14
CA THR A 680 -24.56 -13.67 16.06
C THR A 680 -25.42 -12.59 15.40
N VAL A 681 -25.06 -11.33 15.65
CA VAL A 681 -25.62 -10.16 15.00
C VAL A 681 -24.84 -9.89 13.71
N SER A 682 -25.53 -9.63 12.60
CA SER A 682 -24.87 -9.28 11.33
C SER A 682 -25.51 -8.04 10.75
N ASP A 683 -24.73 -7.17 10.12
CA ASP A 683 -25.18 -6.02 9.33
C ASP A 683 -25.06 -6.28 7.82
N SER A 684 -25.02 -7.55 7.41
CA SER A 684 -24.71 -8.06 6.06
C SER A 684 -23.26 -7.88 5.59
N ILE A 685 -22.43 -7.16 6.35
CA ILE A 685 -21.03 -6.85 6.01
C ILE A 685 -20.07 -7.52 6.98
N SER A 686 -20.33 -7.32 8.27
CA SER A 686 -19.63 -7.87 9.41
C SER A 686 -20.56 -8.69 10.29
N THR A 687 -19.98 -9.36 11.28
CA THR A 687 -20.71 -10.02 12.36
C THR A 687 -20.17 -9.60 13.71
N TYR A 688 -21.02 -9.65 14.73
CA TYR A 688 -20.67 -9.48 16.14
C TYR A 688 -21.33 -10.59 16.95
N ASP A 689 -20.54 -11.31 17.75
CA ASP A 689 -21.02 -12.38 18.60
C ASP A 689 -21.27 -11.90 20.03
N ILE A 690 -22.53 -11.92 20.46
CA ILE A 690 -22.91 -11.66 21.84
C ILE A 690 -22.91 -12.99 22.60
N LYS A 691 -21.96 -13.15 23.52
CA LYS A 691 -21.94 -14.30 24.45
C LYS A 691 -22.86 -14.05 25.64
N VAL A 692 -23.82 -14.95 25.81
CA VAL A 692 -24.79 -14.96 26.91
C VAL A 692 -24.52 -16.14 27.82
N THR A 693 -24.03 -15.88 29.02
CA THR A 693 -23.76 -16.90 30.05
C THR A 693 -24.93 -16.96 31.03
N GLN A 694 -25.58 -18.11 31.16
CA GLN A 694 -26.61 -18.33 32.17
C GLN A 694 -26.07 -19.25 33.26
N ASN A 695 -26.08 -18.80 34.53
CA ASN A 695 -25.64 -19.65 35.65
C ASN A 695 -26.50 -19.48 36.92
N VAL A 696 -26.32 -20.40 37.86
CA VAL A 696 -27.12 -20.49 39.10
C VAL A 696 -26.99 -19.28 40.03
N ASN A 697 -25.83 -18.62 40.00
CA ASN A 697 -25.52 -17.44 40.82
C ASN A 697 -25.74 -16.12 40.07
N GLY A 698 -26.09 -16.20 38.78
CA GLY A 698 -26.26 -15.06 37.90
C GLY A 698 -27.41 -14.20 38.41
N VAL A 699 -27.15 -12.92 38.56
CA VAL A 699 -28.20 -11.94 38.80
C VAL A 699 -28.62 -11.47 37.43
N SER A 700 -29.81 -11.86 36.96
CA SER A 700 -30.44 -11.05 35.93
C SER A 700 -30.58 -9.66 36.53
N SER A 701 -29.89 -8.67 35.98
CA SER A 701 -30.26 -7.28 36.22
C SER A 701 -31.65 -7.12 35.61
N ILE A 702 -32.65 -7.50 36.40
CA ILE A 702 -34.06 -7.29 36.09
C ILE A 702 -34.22 -5.77 36.19
N GLU A 703 -33.87 -5.05 35.12
CA GLU A 703 -34.83 -4.07 34.65
C GLU A 703 -36.06 -4.89 34.29
N LYS A 704 -36.90 -5.12 35.31
CA LYS A 704 -38.32 -5.28 35.13
C LYS A 704 -38.66 -4.18 34.15
N VAL A 705 -39.31 -4.51 33.03
CA VAL A 705 -39.82 -3.48 32.12
C VAL A 705 -40.64 -2.53 32.99
N THR A 706 -39.99 -1.44 33.41
CA THR A 706 -40.60 -0.33 34.10
C THR A 706 -41.51 0.28 33.05
N GLU A 707 -42.74 0.55 33.47
CA GLU A 707 -43.86 1.04 32.68
C GLU A 707 -43.41 1.95 31.52
N GLU A 708 -44.02 1.78 30.34
CA GLU A 708 -43.79 2.65 29.17
C GLU A 708 -43.88 4.12 29.57
N LYS A 709 -42.74 4.78 29.85
CA LYS A 709 -42.76 6.19 30.23
C LYS A 709 -43.28 7.01 29.07
N ALA A 710 -44.10 8.01 29.39
CA ALA A 710 -44.58 8.94 28.38
C ALA A 710 -43.42 9.62 27.65
N SER A 711 -43.50 9.70 26.33
CA SER A 711 -42.52 10.40 25.48
C SER A 711 -43.23 11.18 24.39
N ILE A 712 -42.54 12.13 23.75
CA ILE A 712 -43.07 12.89 22.63
C ILE A 712 -42.14 12.79 21.42
N TYR A 713 -42.71 12.84 20.22
CA TYR A 713 -41.95 12.87 18.97
C TYR A 713 -42.61 13.76 17.91
N PRO A 714 -41.85 14.66 17.26
CA PRO A 714 -40.50 15.06 17.63
C PRO A 714 -40.51 15.90 18.92
N SER A 715 -39.43 15.87 19.71
CA SER A 715 -39.29 16.74 20.89
C SER A 715 -39.03 18.20 20.52
N VAL A 716 -38.65 18.46 19.27
CA VAL A 716 -38.58 19.78 18.65
C VAL A 716 -39.53 19.79 17.44
N PHE A 717 -40.59 20.59 17.46
CA PHE A 717 -41.69 20.52 16.49
C PHE A 717 -42.04 21.89 15.88
N ASN A 718 -42.63 21.89 14.69
CA ASN A 718 -43.08 23.11 14.00
C ASN A 718 -44.61 23.27 14.04
N SER A 719 -45.36 22.19 13.80
CA SER A 719 -46.82 22.23 13.71
C SER A 719 -47.53 21.14 14.50
N GLU A 720 -46.91 19.98 14.69
CA GLU A 720 -47.51 18.87 15.44
C GLU A 720 -46.44 18.03 16.13
N PHE A 721 -46.85 17.32 17.18
CA PHE A 721 -46.07 16.26 17.80
C PHE A 721 -46.97 15.15 18.30
N ILE A 722 -46.43 13.95 18.41
CA ILE A 722 -47.13 12.75 18.88
C ILE A 722 -46.67 12.47 20.30
N VAL A 723 -47.61 12.32 21.22
CA VAL A 723 -47.37 11.86 22.58
C VAL A 723 -47.56 10.34 22.62
N ARG A 724 -46.49 9.60 22.89
CA ARG A 724 -46.59 8.19 23.26
C ARG A 724 -46.95 8.10 24.73
N VAL A 725 -48.03 7.38 25.03
CA VAL A 725 -48.65 7.35 26.36
C VAL A 725 -48.68 5.92 26.91
N PRO A 726 -48.39 5.71 28.21
CA PRO A 726 -48.50 4.39 28.86
C PRO A 726 -49.93 3.84 28.87
N GLU A 727 -50.07 2.53 29.13
CA GLU A 727 -51.37 1.90 29.43
C GLU A 727 -52.11 2.62 30.55
N ASN A 728 -53.43 2.74 30.43
CA ASN A 728 -54.28 3.39 31.43
C ASN A 728 -54.02 4.90 31.63
N THR A 729 -53.42 5.56 30.63
CA THR A 729 -53.40 7.03 30.56
C THR A 729 -54.83 7.56 30.47
N ARG A 730 -55.19 8.48 31.38
CA ARG A 730 -56.54 9.08 31.46
C ARG A 730 -56.64 10.36 30.63
N SER A 731 -55.56 11.13 30.62
CA SER A 731 -55.52 12.41 29.92
C SER A 731 -54.10 12.86 29.68
N ILE A 732 -53.92 13.62 28.60
CA ILE A 732 -52.76 14.48 28.39
C ILE A 732 -53.18 15.93 28.52
N SER A 733 -52.29 16.77 29.06
CA SER A 733 -52.40 18.22 28.93
C SER A 733 -51.05 18.85 28.64
N VAL A 734 -51.04 20.01 28.00
CA VAL A 734 -49.82 20.71 27.60
C VAL A 734 -49.85 22.11 28.18
N LEU A 735 -48.75 22.47 28.84
CA LEU A 735 -48.55 23.74 29.52
C LEU A 735 -47.48 24.53 28.76
N ASP A 736 -47.65 25.85 28.62
CA ASP A 736 -46.57 26.74 28.14
C ASP A 736 -45.52 27.02 29.24
N GLU A 737 -44.50 27.81 28.91
CA GLU A 737 -43.43 28.22 29.86
C GLU A 737 -43.96 29.00 31.08
N GLY A 738 -45.12 29.67 30.93
CA GLY A 738 -45.80 30.37 32.02
C GLY A 738 -46.67 29.46 32.89
N GLY A 739 -46.73 28.15 32.58
CA GLY A 739 -47.56 27.18 33.28
C GLY A 739 -49.04 27.24 32.90
N ARG A 740 -49.41 27.94 31.82
CA ARG A 740 -50.79 28.00 31.33
C ARG A 740 -51.08 26.77 30.46
N GLU A 741 -52.19 26.10 30.73
CA GLU A 741 -52.62 24.95 29.93
C GLU A 741 -53.13 25.44 28.57
N VAL A 742 -52.45 25.05 27.49
CA VAL A 742 -52.77 25.40 26.10
C VAL A 742 -53.49 24.28 25.36
N TYR A 743 -53.45 23.06 25.90
CA TYR A 743 -54.10 21.90 25.30
C TYR A 743 -54.43 20.83 26.35
N ARG A 744 -55.54 20.12 26.15
CA ARG A 744 -55.94 18.95 26.95
C ARG A 744 -56.73 17.98 26.09
N GLN A 745 -56.42 16.70 26.22
CA GLN A 745 -57.19 15.62 25.60
C GLN A 745 -57.35 14.44 26.57
N HIS A 746 -58.56 13.89 26.64
CA HIS A 746 -58.79 12.58 27.26
C HIS A 746 -58.28 11.48 26.34
N VAL A 747 -57.60 10.50 26.93
CA VAL A 747 -56.99 9.39 26.19
C VAL A 747 -57.85 8.16 26.41
N ASP A 748 -58.19 7.47 25.31
CA ASP A 748 -58.83 6.16 25.38
C ASP A 748 -57.87 5.17 26.06
N SER A 749 -58.38 4.34 26.95
CA SER A 749 -57.66 3.25 27.63
C SER A 749 -56.83 2.35 26.70
N GLN A 750 -57.16 2.27 25.41
CA GLN A 750 -56.42 1.48 24.42
C GLN A 750 -55.47 2.29 23.52
N ALA A 751 -55.55 3.62 23.54
CA ALA A 751 -54.71 4.48 22.71
C ALA A 751 -53.27 4.56 23.23
N ARG A 752 -52.29 4.41 22.32
CA ARG A 752 -50.84 4.47 22.64
C ARG A 752 -50.12 5.68 22.11
N LEU A 753 -50.76 6.37 21.17
CA LEU A 753 -50.23 7.55 20.50
C LEU A 753 -51.36 8.58 20.46
N VAL A 754 -51.02 9.82 20.79
CA VAL A 754 -51.93 10.96 20.73
C VAL A 754 -51.26 12.07 19.95
N THR A 755 -51.78 12.39 18.77
CA THR A 755 -51.27 13.49 17.96
C THR A 755 -51.83 14.81 18.48
N VAL A 756 -50.93 15.77 18.70
CA VAL A 756 -51.24 17.11 19.17
C VAL A 756 -50.89 18.10 18.07
N ASP A 757 -51.92 18.77 17.54
CA ASP A 757 -51.75 19.91 16.65
C ASP A 757 -51.39 21.15 17.47
N ALA A 758 -50.19 21.65 17.23
CA ALA A 758 -49.60 22.81 17.87
C ALA A 758 -49.39 23.96 16.88
N SER A 759 -49.94 23.91 15.66
CA SER A 759 -49.72 24.88 14.59
C SER A 759 -50.00 26.32 15.02
N ALA A 760 -51.04 26.54 15.83
CA ALA A 760 -51.44 27.85 16.34
C ALA A 760 -50.66 28.36 17.58
N TRP A 761 -49.73 27.57 18.12
CA TRP A 761 -48.98 27.95 19.34
C TRP A 761 -47.80 28.89 19.04
N ALA A 762 -47.32 29.65 20.02
CA ALA A 762 -46.11 30.46 19.84
C ALA A 762 -44.83 29.59 19.91
N PRO A 763 -43.71 29.99 19.27
CA PRO A 763 -42.41 29.37 19.54
C PRO A 763 -42.06 29.41 21.03
N GLY A 764 -41.43 28.36 21.55
CA GLY A 764 -41.09 28.26 22.97
C GLY A 764 -41.18 26.84 23.52
N THR A 765 -40.87 26.68 24.81
CA THR A 765 -40.95 25.39 25.50
C THR A 765 -42.37 25.09 25.95
N TYR A 766 -42.79 23.84 25.79
CA TYR A 766 -44.05 23.30 26.26
C TYR A 766 -43.80 22.07 27.15
N PHE A 767 -44.60 21.92 28.20
CA PHE A 767 -44.54 20.80 29.14
C PHE A 767 -45.79 19.95 28.98
N ILE A 768 -45.62 18.73 28.47
CA ILE A 768 -46.66 17.76 28.23
C ILE A 768 -46.81 16.92 29.48
N ARG A 769 -47.90 17.13 30.22
CA ARG A 769 -48.29 16.37 31.40
C ARG A 769 -49.18 15.20 31.00
N VAL A 770 -48.70 13.99 31.22
CA VAL A 770 -49.42 12.74 30.98
C VAL A 770 -49.88 12.18 32.32
N VAL A 771 -51.20 12.02 32.47
CA VAL A 771 -51.82 11.59 33.74
C VAL A 771 -52.33 10.16 33.59
N GLY A 772 -51.63 9.23 34.25
CA GLY A 772 -52.02 7.83 34.38
C GLY A 772 -52.98 7.58 35.55
N LYS A 773 -53.26 6.30 35.81
CA LYS A 773 -54.11 5.86 36.93
C LYS A 773 -53.44 6.06 38.30
N HIS A 774 -52.11 5.92 38.39
CA HIS A 774 -51.33 6.00 39.63
C HIS A 774 -50.08 6.88 39.53
N GLU A 775 -49.82 7.50 38.38
CA GLU A 775 -48.62 8.30 38.13
C GLU A 775 -48.91 9.50 37.23
N ILE A 776 -48.04 10.52 37.30
CA ILE A 776 -48.06 11.69 36.43
C ILE A 776 -46.65 11.84 35.87
N THR A 777 -46.52 11.86 34.55
CA THR A 777 -45.25 12.10 33.86
C THR A 777 -45.30 13.47 33.19
N VAL A 778 -44.18 14.20 33.17
CA VAL A 778 -44.05 15.45 32.43
C VAL A 778 -42.90 15.32 31.45
N VAL A 779 -43.18 15.64 30.18
CA VAL A 779 -42.21 15.58 29.08
C VAL A 779 -42.07 16.98 28.47
N LYS A 780 -40.86 17.37 28.10
CA LYS A 780 -40.57 18.68 27.49
C LYS A 780 -40.60 18.58 25.97
N GLY A 781 -41.29 19.52 25.32
CA GLY A 781 -41.21 19.77 23.88
C GLY A 781 -40.87 21.21 23.57
N VAL A 782 -40.23 21.47 22.44
CA VAL A 782 -39.81 22.81 22.01
C VAL A 782 -40.42 23.11 20.64
N LYS A 783 -41.24 24.15 20.58
CA LYS A 783 -41.76 24.65 19.31
C LYS A 783 -40.77 25.65 18.71
N ARG A 784 -40.39 25.46 17.44
CA ARG A 784 -39.59 26.44 16.68
C ARG A 784 -40.43 27.57 16.12
#